data_AF-A0AA86NAL7-F1
#
_entry.id   AF-A0AA86NAL7-F1
#
_cell.length_a   1.000
_cell.length_b   1.000
_cell.length_c   1.000
_cell.angle_alpha   90.00
_cell.angle_beta   90.00
_cell.angle_gamma   90.00
#
_symmetry.space_group_name_H-M   'P 1'
#
loop_
_entity.id
_entity.type
_entity.pdbx_description
1 polymer ?
#
loop_
_entity_poly.entity_id
_entity_poly.type
_entity_poly.pdbx_seq_one_letter_code
_entity_poly.pdbx_strand_id
1 'polypeptide(L)'
;MRTSRLVLNDVAQIQLSMLSDAQIEKLSVCEINQLEIKDPIGNNLEHGLYDERLGPSDKFSKCKSCGQSWQQCVGHIGHIQLAMPAYNPIMFPLLIKLFNRQCQHCHHLKMSTFLKKQYVYRFQLIKQNKLLEEQDIIKKFTLLSADDYDTYCQKLIEAPQQNQQETSSSKEAFDNCFSEFLHACGKCKHCMKEQSKVVYVNALKILREPSKLELENVQEEEEQKEEKISNKFVFPSEVQDELQQLFANDGDVLSLIFTSAEIFFINKLVVIPTRIRPPNFVNGMLNMHPTTKSLQNIIRMNNLVQQGAKSTDFLTQLTNLQLAINEYIDSSKGATQSMDGLRQTLERKQGLFRMNIQGKRVNFAARSVISPDINLNTSEVGIPDVFAKVLTFPEAVCSQNLALMQQLVKNGNKYPGAAFVDQDGKKENLSQKSTEEREVIANNLLTANSTVYRHVLPGDPLIFNRQPSLHRSSMLVHRARILPGHARSIRFHYANCNGYNADFDGDEMNLHYPQTYPAVSEALNLAYNELHYVTATAGNPIRGLFQDTVVGGVMLTKLDNMLTSEEFHQLCWVGCEQIQKYLKRNSMDRAEQLIGLEKVDNITNSNPFSATNNVKFLGAISGTNEQVRGQGDGFIKDTQKYLQFYSKIQVPKCEPTKTTKIYIKKEELTIPNVQPFILYPKPMYSGKQVVTVMLKYLCQEQEISMKGSTQLHPSTWGAMASTESKLVILNNELLTGMVDKKHIGAQPNSLTHCINELIGGEAAGTFITAYGKLTAYFLQRRGFTCSLEDMVLNEKAESARKGLYTNMNQRFEKLTEQFLEVEGINYDQLKQALRHKLQTDEVAAEKFDGLVQREAGQLTTQISTACKPDNLVTRIPRNHLAYMILTGAKGSTVNLQMITTVVGPRNAFLNQEEE
;
A
#
# COMPACT_ATOMS: atom_id res chain seq x y z
N MET A 1 -7.70 -16.86 23.82
CA MET A 1 -6.67 -16.71 22.77
C MET A 1 -5.46 -17.51 23.21
N ARG A 2 -5.22 -18.70 22.64
CA ARG A 2 -4.02 -19.50 22.90
C ARG A 2 -3.15 -19.47 21.65
N THR A 3 -2.42 -18.38 21.44
CA THR A 3 -1.20 -18.46 20.64
C THR A 3 -0.21 -19.25 21.49
N SER A 4 0.14 -20.46 21.08
CA SER A 4 0.97 -21.42 21.84
C SER A 4 2.39 -20.93 22.16
N ARG A 5 2.74 -19.71 21.75
CA ARG A 5 3.98 -19.00 22.08
C ARG A 5 3.66 -17.54 22.37
N LEU A 6 3.31 -17.25 23.63
CA LEU A 6 3.28 -15.88 24.11
C LEU A 6 4.71 -15.34 24.11
N VAL A 7 4.98 -14.31 23.32
CA VAL A 7 6.21 -13.53 23.44
C VAL A 7 6.02 -12.69 24.72
N LEU A 8 6.75 -13.03 25.78
CA LEU A 8 6.55 -12.43 27.11
C LEU A 8 7.24 -11.06 27.25
N ASN A 9 8.24 -10.77 26.40
CA ASN A 9 9.03 -9.54 26.46
C ASN A 9 9.11 -8.91 25.06
N ASP A 10 8.35 -7.83 24.84
CA ASP A 10 8.45 -7.02 23.64
C ASP A 10 9.62 -6.03 23.74
N VAL A 11 10.26 -5.75 22.60
CA VAL A 11 11.37 -4.79 22.53
C VAL A 11 10.82 -3.37 22.69
N ALA A 12 11.08 -2.72 23.82
CA ALA A 12 10.61 -1.36 24.10
C ALA A 12 11.48 -0.27 23.46
N GLN A 13 12.81 -0.46 23.40
CA GLN A 13 13.76 0.52 22.88
C GLN A 13 14.94 -0.16 22.19
N ILE A 14 15.49 0.49 21.17
CA ILE A 14 16.71 0.09 20.47
C ILE A 14 17.77 1.17 20.71
N GLN A 15 18.91 0.79 21.29
CA GLN A 15 20.08 1.66 21.44
C GLN A 15 21.09 1.33 20.35
N LEU A 16 21.52 2.36 19.60
CA LEU A 16 22.55 2.23 18.57
C LEU A 16 23.90 2.60 19.15
N SER A 17 24.88 1.71 19.01
CA SER A 17 26.27 1.94 19.41
C SER A 17 27.23 1.20 18.47
N MET A 18 28.46 1.69 18.37
CA MET A 18 29.54 0.95 17.72
C MET A 18 30.09 -0.11 18.69
N LEU A 19 30.46 -1.28 18.17
CA LEU A 19 31.06 -2.34 18.98
C LEU A 19 32.52 -1.97 19.28
N SER A 20 32.92 -2.06 20.55
CA SER A 20 34.33 -1.95 20.93
C SER A 20 35.09 -3.25 20.66
N ASP A 21 36.41 -3.18 20.56
CA ASP A 21 37.23 -4.37 20.29
C ASP A 21 37.07 -5.46 21.37
N ALA A 22 36.92 -5.05 22.64
CA ALA A 22 36.67 -5.97 23.75
C ALA A 22 35.27 -6.62 23.68
N GLN A 23 34.27 -5.89 23.19
CA GLN A 23 32.93 -6.45 22.96
C GLN A 23 32.95 -7.45 21.79
N ILE A 24 33.69 -7.15 20.73
CA ILE A 24 33.85 -8.04 19.58
C ILE A 24 34.49 -9.35 20.02
N GLU A 25 35.58 -9.32 20.78
CA GLU A 25 36.21 -10.54 21.32
C GLU A 25 35.25 -11.36 22.18
N LYS A 26 34.48 -10.71 23.05
CA LYS A 26 33.52 -11.39 23.93
C LYS A 26 32.38 -12.05 23.14
N LEU A 27 31.95 -11.45 22.03
CA LEU A 27 30.89 -11.98 21.17
C LEU A 27 31.42 -13.01 20.15
N SER A 28 32.69 -12.94 19.82
CA SER A 28 33.31 -13.77 18.79
C SER A 28 33.54 -15.19 19.30
N VAL A 29 33.13 -16.17 18.49
CA VAL A 29 33.38 -17.60 18.81
C VAL A 29 34.71 -18.11 18.27
N CYS A 30 35.31 -17.41 17.29
CA CYS A 30 36.59 -17.77 16.71
C CYS A 30 37.22 -16.59 15.94
N GLU A 31 38.56 -16.56 15.96
CA GLU A 31 39.37 -15.73 15.08
C GLU A 31 39.49 -16.38 13.69
N ILE A 32 39.32 -15.60 12.63
CA ILE A 32 39.43 -16.04 11.23
C ILE A 32 40.72 -15.47 10.63
N ASN A 33 41.64 -16.35 10.26
CA ASN A 33 42.94 -15.97 9.67
C ASN A 33 43.35 -16.83 8.46
N GLN A 34 42.58 -17.89 8.15
CA GLN A 34 42.87 -18.80 7.03
C GLN A 34 42.18 -18.35 5.75
N LEU A 35 42.93 -18.37 4.64
CA LEU A 35 42.43 -18.00 3.31
C LEU A 35 41.74 -19.18 2.60
N GLU A 36 42.22 -20.40 2.86
CA GLU A 36 41.64 -21.62 2.34
C GLU A 36 40.34 -21.96 3.07
N ILE A 37 39.35 -22.45 2.31
CA ILE A 37 38.01 -22.73 2.84
C ILE A 37 37.89 -24.17 3.31
N LYS A 38 38.48 -25.09 2.54
CA LYS A 38 38.39 -26.52 2.77
C LYS A 38 39.78 -27.14 2.87
N ASP A 39 39.87 -28.18 3.68
CA ASP A 39 41.04 -29.06 3.69
C ASP A 39 41.07 -29.95 2.41
N PRO A 40 42.19 -30.64 2.12
CA PRO A 40 42.29 -31.56 0.99
C PRO A 40 41.27 -32.72 1.01
N ILE A 41 40.63 -32.98 2.16
CA ILE A 41 39.65 -34.05 2.38
C ILE A 41 38.22 -33.54 2.12
N GLY A 42 38.03 -32.22 1.98
CA GLY A 42 36.76 -31.57 1.65
C GLY A 42 35.96 -31.04 2.84
N ASN A 43 36.51 -31.12 4.06
CA ASN A 43 35.92 -30.53 5.27
C ASN A 43 36.21 -29.03 5.34
N ASN A 44 35.36 -28.28 6.04
CA ASN A 44 35.62 -26.86 6.26
C ASN A 44 36.81 -26.70 7.21
N LEU A 45 37.75 -25.83 6.84
CA LEU A 45 38.97 -25.59 7.59
C LEU A 45 38.67 -24.80 8.88
N GLU A 46 39.30 -25.17 9.99
CA GLU A 46 39.23 -24.39 11.24
C GLU A 46 39.92 -23.02 11.04
N HIS A 47 39.36 -21.97 11.64
CA HIS A 47 39.80 -20.57 11.44
C HIS A 47 39.64 -20.04 10.01
N GLY A 48 38.91 -20.76 9.15
CA GLY A 48 38.53 -20.34 7.80
C GLY A 48 37.16 -19.64 7.75
N LEU A 49 36.84 -19.05 6.60
CA LEU A 49 35.58 -18.30 6.41
C LEU A 49 34.31 -19.16 6.48
N TYR A 50 34.36 -20.48 6.52
CA TYR A 50 33.18 -21.31 6.74
C TYR A 50 33.37 -22.27 7.93
N ASP A 51 34.13 -21.83 8.94
CA ASP A 51 34.30 -22.54 10.21
C ASP A 51 32.93 -22.90 10.82
N GLU A 52 32.77 -24.16 11.21
CA GLU A 52 31.50 -24.71 11.72
C GLU A 52 31.07 -24.10 13.07
N ARG A 53 31.97 -23.39 13.75
CA ARG A 53 31.66 -22.55 14.92
C ARG A 53 30.78 -21.36 14.54
N LEU A 54 30.96 -20.78 13.35
CA LEU A 54 30.13 -19.66 12.85
C LEU A 54 28.70 -20.10 12.48
N GLY A 55 28.48 -21.40 12.34
CA GLY A 55 27.21 -22.03 12.00
C GLY A 55 27.39 -23.11 10.94
N PRO A 56 26.39 -23.98 10.78
CA PRO A 56 26.45 -25.07 9.80
C PRO A 56 26.33 -24.52 8.39
N SER A 57 27.25 -24.94 7.51
CA SER A 57 27.26 -24.59 6.09
C SER A 57 26.20 -25.36 5.29
N ASP A 58 25.80 -26.55 5.77
CA ASP A 58 24.91 -27.49 5.09
C ASP A 58 23.79 -27.98 6.02
N LYS A 59 22.72 -28.53 5.43
CA LYS A 59 21.56 -29.04 6.18
C LYS A 59 21.87 -30.21 7.12
N PHE A 60 22.93 -30.96 6.81
CA PHE A 60 23.31 -32.17 7.54
C PHE A 60 24.30 -31.89 8.67
N SER A 61 25.01 -30.76 8.62
CA SER A 61 25.96 -30.39 9.66
C SER A 61 25.27 -29.71 10.84
N LYS A 62 25.90 -29.80 12.01
CA LYS A 62 25.49 -29.13 13.24
C LYS A 62 26.50 -28.06 13.58
N CYS A 63 26.07 -27.01 14.25
CA CYS A 63 26.98 -25.97 14.71
C CYS A 63 27.88 -26.49 15.83
N LYS A 64 29.20 -26.27 15.73
CA LYS A 64 30.15 -26.61 16.81
C LYS A 64 29.97 -25.73 18.07
N SER A 65 29.40 -24.52 17.93
CA SER A 65 29.22 -23.59 19.06
C SER A 65 27.92 -23.79 19.84
N CYS A 66 26.78 -24.01 19.17
CA CYS A 66 25.48 -24.20 19.86
C CYS A 66 24.90 -25.62 19.76
N GLY A 67 25.49 -26.52 18.98
CA GLY A 67 24.99 -27.89 18.77
C GLY A 67 23.67 -28.00 17.98
N GLN A 68 23.07 -26.87 17.59
CA GLN A 68 21.79 -26.83 16.88
C GLN A 68 21.96 -27.19 15.40
N SER A 69 20.86 -27.65 14.80
CA SER A 69 20.76 -27.92 13.36
C SER A 69 20.74 -26.64 12.53
N TRP A 70 20.94 -26.79 11.21
CA TRP A 70 20.89 -25.68 10.24
C TRP A 70 19.62 -24.82 10.30
N GLN A 71 18.46 -25.41 10.61
CA GLN A 71 17.20 -24.65 10.68
C GLN A 71 17.12 -23.78 11.94
N GLN A 72 17.60 -24.31 13.07
CA GLN A 72 17.45 -23.70 14.40
C GLN A 72 18.59 -22.75 14.75
N CYS A 73 19.82 -23.06 14.34
CA CYS A 73 21.01 -22.26 14.63
C CYS A 73 20.90 -20.86 14.02
N VAL A 74 20.90 -19.82 14.86
CA VAL A 74 20.85 -18.41 14.41
C VAL A 74 22.16 -17.95 13.74
N GLY A 75 23.25 -18.69 13.94
CA GLY A 75 24.60 -18.34 13.50
C GLY A 75 25.37 -17.56 14.57
N HIS A 76 26.70 -17.63 14.52
CA HIS A 76 27.60 -17.00 15.49
C HIS A 76 28.61 -16.09 14.79
N ILE A 77 29.02 -15.05 15.50
CA ILE A 77 29.92 -14.02 14.97
C ILE A 77 31.37 -14.48 15.12
N GLY A 78 32.19 -14.23 14.10
CA GLY A 78 33.64 -14.37 14.15
C GLY A 78 34.31 -12.99 14.13
N HIS A 79 35.64 -12.96 14.25
CA HIS A 79 36.39 -11.73 14.01
C HIS A 79 37.68 -11.98 13.24
N ILE A 80 38.17 -10.97 12.54
CA ILE A 80 39.50 -10.93 11.92
C ILE A 80 40.31 -9.90 12.71
N GLN A 81 41.45 -10.32 13.25
CA GLN A 81 42.41 -9.41 13.86
C GLN A 81 43.22 -8.72 12.76
N LEU A 82 43.10 -7.40 12.66
CA LEU A 82 43.88 -6.65 11.68
C LEU A 82 45.32 -6.46 12.17
N ALA A 83 46.27 -6.51 11.24
CA ALA A 83 47.69 -6.32 11.46
C ALA A 83 48.02 -4.90 11.91
N MET A 84 47.27 -3.94 11.39
CA MET A 84 47.35 -2.52 11.70
C MET A 84 45.92 -1.96 11.81
N PRO A 85 45.70 -0.93 12.64
CA PRO A 85 44.42 -0.22 12.70
C PRO A 85 44.03 0.29 11.31
N ALA A 86 42.79 0.03 10.90
CA ALA A 86 42.22 0.61 9.69
C ALA A 86 41.30 1.77 10.05
N TYR A 87 41.19 2.77 9.18
CA TYR A 87 40.21 3.82 9.37
C TYR A 87 38.79 3.30 9.14
N ASN A 88 37.85 3.68 9.99
CA ASN A 88 36.43 3.41 9.77
C ASN A 88 35.89 4.31 8.64
N PRO A 89 35.49 3.74 7.48
CA PRO A 89 35.10 4.55 6.32
C PRO A 89 33.87 5.41 6.58
N ILE A 90 32.99 4.99 7.50
CA ILE A 90 31.75 5.71 7.83
C ILE A 90 32.08 6.94 8.68
N MET A 91 32.98 6.79 9.65
CA MET A 91 33.36 7.86 10.59
C MET A 91 34.51 8.74 10.09
N PHE A 92 35.21 8.36 9.02
CA PHE A 92 36.39 9.09 8.51
C PHE A 92 36.16 10.59 8.23
N PRO A 93 35.05 11.04 7.62
CA PRO A 93 34.83 12.48 7.42
C PRO A 93 34.78 13.26 8.74
N LEU A 94 34.27 12.63 9.79
CA LEU A 94 34.18 13.22 11.12
C LEU A 94 35.53 13.15 11.87
N LEU A 95 36.25 12.03 11.72
CA LEU A 95 37.63 11.87 12.17
C LEU A 95 38.50 13.02 11.68
N ILE A 96 38.46 13.34 10.38
CA ILE A 96 39.26 14.42 9.81
C ILE A 96 38.87 15.79 10.38
N LYS A 97 37.57 16.07 10.55
CA LYS A 97 37.12 17.31 11.18
C LYS A 97 37.65 17.42 12.61
N LEU A 98 37.55 16.36 13.40
CA LEU A 98 38.04 16.33 14.78
C LEU A 98 39.58 16.44 14.84
N PHE A 99 40.28 15.71 13.98
CA PHE A 99 41.74 15.72 13.89
C PHE A 99 42.28 17.10 13.49
N ASN A 100 41.58 17.82 12.59
CA ASN A 100 41.87 19.21 12.27
C ASN A 100 41.63 20.17 13.44
N ARG A 101 40.77 19.81 14.41
CA ARG A 101 40.54 20.57 15.65
C ARG A 101 41.54 20.24 16.75
N GLN A 102 42.25 19.13 16.65
CA GLN A 102 43.27 18.73 17.60
C GLN A 102 44.58 19.49 17.41
N CYS A 103 45.21 19.87 18.53
CA CYS A 103 46.60 20.30 18.55
C CYS A 103 47.56 19.10 18.59
N GLN A 104 48.20 18.72 17.48
CA GLN A 104 49.27 17.72 17.36
C GLN A 104 50.50 17.92 18.28
N HIS A 105 50.64 19.07 18.95
CA HIS A 105 51.74 19.30 19.91
C HIS A 105 51.35 19.14 21.37
N CYS A 106 50.15 19.57 21.77
CA CYS A 106 49.69 19.49 23.16
C CYS A 106 48.47 18.59 23.34
N HIS A 107 47.99 17.98 22.27
CA HIS A 107 46.83 17.08 22.20
C HIS A 107 45.58 17.65 22.89
N HIS A 108 45.37 18.97 22.82
CA HIS A 108 44.14 19.66 23.21
C HIS A 108 43.40 20.20 21.99
N LEU A 109 42.11 20.47 22.11
CA LEU A 109 41.31 21.18 21.11
C LEU A 109 41.85 22.60 20.90
N LYS A 110 41.85 23.07 19.64
CA LYS A 110 42.28 24.42 19.24
C LYS A 110 41.27 25.52 19.63
N MET A 111 40.80 25.51 20.87
CA MET A 111 39.90 26.50 21.43
C MET A 111 40.38 26.93 22.81
N SER A 112 39.92 28.09 23.27
CA SER A 112 40.20 28.52 24.64
C SER A 112 39.42 27.66 25.62
N THR A 113 39.96 27.49 26.83
CA THR A 113 39.29 26.78 27.93
C THR A 113 37.90 27.37 28.22
N PHE A 114 37.75 28.69 28.11
CA PHE A 114 36.47 29.37 28.27
C PHE A 114 35.44 28.98 27.19
N LEU A 115 35.85 28.90 25.91
CA LEU A 115 34.98 28.47 24.82
C LEU A 115 34.63 26.97 24.93
N LYS A 116 35.58 26.16 25.40
CA LYS A 116 35.35 24.73 25.66
C LYS A 116 34.22 24.52 26.68
N LYS A 117 34.27 25.25 27.82
CA LYS A 117 33.22 25.22 28.85
C LYS A 117 31.85 25.60 28.30
N GLN A 118 31.77 26.61 27.42
CA GLN A 118 30.50 26.97 26.77
C GLN A 118 29.88 25.77 26.04
N TYR A 119 30.66 25.02 25.24
CA TYR A 119 30.14 23.85 24.54
C TYR A 119 29.72 22.72 25.49
N VAL A 120 30.45 22.49 26.59
CA VAL A 120 30.05 21.52 27.63
C VAL A 120 28.64 21.84 28.14
N TYR A 121 28.40 23.09 28.51
CA TYR A 121 27.10 23.52 29.04
C TYR A 121 26.00 23.45 27.99
N ARG A 122 26.27 23.87 26.75
CA ARG A 122 25.31 23.74 25.65
C ARG A 122 24.90 22.29 25.41
N PHE A 123 25.86 21.37 25.28
CA PHE A 123 25.54 19.95 25.04
C PHE A 123 24.80 19.31 26.22
N GLN A 124 25.14 19.67 27.47
CA GLN A 124 24.43 19.18 28.64
C GLN A 124 22.97 19.65 28.67
N LEU A 125 22.71 20.92 28.40
CA LEU A 125 21.35 21.46 28.37
C LEU A 125 20.53 20.90 27.21
N ILE A 126 21.12 20.73 26.03
CA ILE A 126 20.44 20.12 24.88
C ILE A 126 20.03 18.67 25.22
N LYS A 127 20.90 17.90 25.86
CA LYS A 127 20.58 16.54 26.35
C LYS A 127 19.50 16.52 27.43
N GLN A 128 19.36 17.61 28.20
CA GLN A 128 18.29 17.81 29.18
C GLN A 128 17.03 18.48 28.55
N ASN A 129 16.96 18.61 27.22
CA ASN A 129 15.90 19.31 26.48
C ASN A 129 15.63 20.77 26.94
N LYS A 130 16.63 21.44 27.52
CA LYS A 130 16.56 22.83 28.02
C LYS A 130 17.04 23.84 26.96
N LEU A 131 16.24 24.01 25.90
CA LEU A 131 16.64 24.80 24.72
C LEU A 131 16.61 26.32 24.95
N LEU A 132 15.73 26.81 25.83
CA LEU A 132 15.67 28.25 26.14
C LEU A 132 16.91 28.69 26.93
N GLU A 133 17.30 27.86 27.89
CA GLU A 133 18.50 28.05 28.70
C GLU A 133 19.76 27.97 27.84
N GLU A 134 19.80 27.08 26.84
CA GLU A 134 20.90 27.00 25.89
C GLU A 134 21.09 28.31 25.11
N GLN A 135 20.00 28.88 24.59
CA GLN A 135 20.04 30.16 23.89
C GLN A 135 20.44 31.32 24.81
N ASP A 136 19.99 31.31 26.05
CA ASP A 136 20.34 32.32 27.03
C ASP A 136 21.82 32.25 27.43
N ILE A 137 22.38 31.04 27.54
CA ILE A 137 23.81 30.84 27.79
C ILE A 137 24.67 31.34 26.61
N ILE A 138 24.21 31.19 25.36
CA ILE A 138 24.91 31.77 24.20
C ILE A 138 24.97 33.31 24.32
N LYS A 139 23.85 33.97 24.64
CA LYS A 139 23.79 35.43 24.79
C LYS A 139 24.66 35.91 25.95
N LYS A 140 24.69 35.18 27.06
CA LYS A 140 25.43 35.56 28.26
C LYS A 140 26.94 35.34 28.16
N PHE A 141 27.40 34.51 27.23
CA PHE A 141 28.82 34.27 26.99
C PHE A 141 29.61 35.54 26.63
N THR A 142 28.98 36.51 25.96
CA THR A 142 29.60 37.79 25.62
C THR A 142 29.45 38.86 26.72
N LEU A 143 28.52 38.65 27.66
CA LEU A 143 28.12 39.66 28.66
C LEU A 143 28.74 39.44 30.05
N LEU A 144 29.12 38.21 30.39
CA LEU A 144 29.61 37.83 31.72
C LEU A 144 31.13 37.60 31.73
N SER A 145 31.75 37.81 32.89
CA SER A 145 33.11 37.35 33.16
C SER A 145 33.16 35.81 33.18
N ALA A 146 34.35 35.21 33.02
CA ALA A 146 34.48 33.76 32.96
C ALA A 146 33.96 33.04 34.22
N ASP A 147 34.19 33.64 35.40
CA ASP A 147 33.78 33.07 36.69
C ASP A 147 32.26 33.25 36.95
N ASP A 148 31.71 34.40 36.58
CA ASP A 148 30.26 34.67 36.68
C ASP A 148 29.46 33.77 35.72
N TYR A 149 30.01 33.53 34.52
CA TYR A 149 29.42 32.64 33.53
C TYR A 149 29.39 31.19 34.04
N ASP A 150 30.48 30.70 34.62
CA ASP A 150 30.57 29.35 35.17
C ASP A 150 29.53 29.16 36.30
N THR A 151 29.46 30.12 37.22
CA THR A 151 28.51 30.13 38.33
C THR A 151 27.05 30.17 37.85
N TYR A 152 26.77 30.90 36.77
CA TYR A 152 25.43 30.95 36.16
C TYR A 152 25.05 29.62 35.51
N CYS A 153 25.94 29.02 34.71
CA CYS A 153 25.67 27.78 34.00
C CYS A 153 25.49 26.60 34.96
N GLN A 154 26.29 26.51 36.02
CA GLN A 154 26.17 25.46 37.03
C GLN A 154 24.82 25.48 37.77
N LYS A 155 24.18 26.64 37.90
CA LYS A 155 22.83 26.75 38.49
C LYS A 155 21.73 26.21 37.58
N LEU A 156 21.97 26.15 36.27
CA LEU A 156 20.98 25.72 35.27
C LEU A 156 21.01 24.20 35.03
N ILE A 157 22.16 23.58 35.28
CA ILE A 157 22.36 22.14 35.13
C ILE A 157 21.73 21.43 36.32
N GLU A 158 20.72 20.61 36.05
CA GLU A 158 20.14 19.74 37.06
C GLU A 158 20.88 18.39 37.11
N ALA A 159 20.74 17.67 38.23
CA ALA A 159 21.21 16.30 38.35
C ALA A 159 20.62 15.43 37.21
N PRO A 160 21.38 14.47 36.67
CA PRO A 160 20.95 13.69 35.50
C PRO A 160 19.65 12.93 35.79
N GLN A 161 18.53 13.42 35.25
CA GLN A 161 17.27 12.69 35.23
C GLN A 161 17.33 11.66 34.09
N GLN A 162 17.10 10.39 34.41
CA GLN A 162 16.99 9.34 33.40
C GLN A 162 15.69 9.54 32.61
N ASN A 163 15.80 9.45 31.27
CA ASN A 163 14.70 9.34 30.29
C ASN A 163 13.86 10.61 30.04
N GLN A 164 14.42 11.59 29.35
CA GLN A 164 13.62 12.51 28.54
C GLN A 164 13.74 12.12 27.06
N GLN A 165 12.60 12.02 26.37
CA GLN A 165 12.57 11.75 24.94
C GLN A 165 13.19 12.93 24.18
N GLU A 166 14.17 12.66 23.32
CA GLU A 166 14.68 13.66 22.38
C GLU A 166 13.54 14.12 21.46
N THR A 167 13.37 15.43 21.33
CA THR A 167 12.41 16.05 20.41
C THR A 167 13.11 16.36 19.08
N SER A 168 12.35 16.55 18.01
CA SER A 168 12.93 16.99 16.72
C SER A 168 13.73 18.30 16.88
N SER A 169 13.24 19.20 17.72
CA SER A 169 13.88 20.49 18.02
C SER A 169 15.21 20.34 18.76
N SER A 170 15.31 19.41 19.72
CA SER A 170 16.57 19.19 20.42
C SER A 170 17.62 18.52 19.55
N LYS A 171 17.21 17.67 18.61
CA LYS A 171 18.10 17.12 17.58
C LYS A 171 18.66 18.21 16.66
N GLU A 172 17.81 19.10 16.16
CA GLU A 172 18.27 20.24 15.32
C GLU A 172 19.24 21.16 16.07
N ALA A 173 18.95 21.46 17.35
CA ALA A 173 19.84 22.24 18.20
C ALA A 173 21.19 21.53 18.42
N PHE A 174 21.18 20.20 18.65
CA PHE A 174 22.39 19.40 18.77
C PHE A 174 23.23 19.45 17.49
N ASP A 175 22.61 19.21 16.33
CA ASP A 175 23.29 19.19 15.03
C ASP A 175 23.91 20.56 14.69
N ASN A 176 23.19 21.66 14.98
CA ASN A 176 23.70 23.01 14.80
C ASN A 176 24.90 23.29 15.72
N CYS A 177 24.76 23.03 17.03
CA CYS A 177 25.83 23.18 18.01
C CYS A 177 27.06 22.32 17.68
N PHE A 178 26.82 21.10 17.19
CA PHE A 178 27.86 20.18 16.76
C PHE A 178 28.59 20.65 15.50
N SER A 179 27.87 21.19 14.53
CA SER A 179 28.49 21.79 13.33
C SER A 179 29.37 22.98 13.71
N GLU A 180 28.90 23.83 14.64
CA GLU A 180 29.63 24.99 15.17
C GLU A 180 30.91 24.55 15.88
N PHE A 181 30.80 23.52 16.72
CA PHE A 181 31.92 22.92 17.43
C PHE A 181 33.00 22.41 16.48
N LEU A 182 32.67 21.93 15.28
CA LEU A 182 33.62 21.38 14.32
C LEU A 182 34.21 22.40 13.32
N HIS A 183 33.79 23.67 13.32
CA HIS A 183 34.35 24.69 12.40
C HIS A 183 35.87 24.87 12.56
N ALA A 184 36.59 25.08 11.45
CA ALA A 184 38.05 25.22 11.47
C ALA A 184 38.52 26.40 12.34
N CYS A 185 39.62 26.21 13.07
CA CYS A 185 40.30 27.28 13.81
C CYS A 185 41.80 27.27 13.51
N GLY A 186 42.39 28.47 13.55
CA GLY A 186 43.80 28.72 13.24
C GLY A 186 44.76 28.20 14.34
N LYS A 187 45.58 29.09 14.89
CA LYS A 187 46.61 28.72 15.88
C LYS A 187 45.98 28.13 17.14
N CYS A 188 46.69 27.19 17.77
CA CYS A 188 46.23 26.59 19.02
C CYS A 188 46.19 27.64 20.14
N LYS A 189 45.03 27.88 20.75
CA LYS A 189 44.90 28.85 21.86
C LYS A 189 45.49 28.34 23.19
N HIS A 190 45.88 27.07 23.27
CA HIS A 190 46.50 26.47 24.45
C HIS A 190 48.03 26.60 24.43
N CYS A 191 48.70 26.14 23.36
CA CYS A 191 50.17 26.16 23.26
C CYS A 191 50.73 27.19 22.26
N MET A 192 49.87 27.96 21.58
CA MET A 192 50.21 29.02 20.62
C MET A 192 51.04 28.59 19.39
N LYS A 193 51.30 27.29 19.21
CA LYS A 193 52.02 26.75 18.05
C LYS A 193 51.15 26.71 16.80
N GLU A 194 51.76 27.03 15.66
CA GLU A 194 51.21 26.76 14.33
C GLU A 194 51.36 25.29 13.98
N GLN A 195 50.45 24.78 13.15
CA GLN A 195 50.45 23.39 12.74
C GLN A 195 50.73 23.21 11.26
N SER A 196 51.31 22.05 10.96
CA SER A 196 51.26 21.46 9.63
C SER A 196 49.82 21.30 9.16
N LYS A 197 49.59 21.69 7.91
CA LYS A 197 48.29 21.48 7.27
C LYS A 197 48.12 19.98 7.00
N VAL A 198 46.94 19.45 7.36
CA VAL A 198 46.59 18.07 7.11
C VAL A 198 45.95 17.96 5.73
N VAL A 199 46.54 17.15 4.86
CA VAL A 199 45.99 16.76 3.56
C VAL A 199 45.54 15.31 3.67
N TYR A 200 44.43 14.94 3.05
CA TYR A 200 43.92 13.58 3.15
C TYR A 200 43.31 13.11 1.83
N VAL A 201 43.31 11.80 1.64
CA VAL A 201 42.48 11.12 0.64
C VAL A 201 41.41 10.36 1.41
N ASN A 202 40.15 10.60 1.06
CA ASN A 202 39.00 10.18 1.85
C ASN A 202 39.01 8.67 2.15
N ALA A 203 38.96 8.34 3.45
CA ALA A 203 39.02 6.98 4.00
C ALA A 203 40.21 6.14 3.54
N LEU A 204 41.30 6.77 3.09
CA LEU A 204 42.45 6.05 2.53
C LEU A 204 43.77 6.42 3.23
N LYS A 205 44.14 7.70 3.19
CA LYS A 205 45.42 8.15 3.74
C LYS A 205 45.34 9.57 4.30
N ILE A 206 46.15 9.82 5.33
CA ILE A 206 46.35 11.13 5.93
C ILE A 206 47.82 11.50 5.74
N LEU A 207 48.04 12.73 5.28
CA LEU A 207 49.33 13.31 4.96
C LEU A 207 49.50 14.61 5.74
N ARG A 208 50.70 14.88 6.23
CA ARG A 208 51.07 16.17 6.85
C ARG A 208 52.00 16.93 5.91
N GLU A 209 51.63 18.17 5.63
CA GLU A 209 52.55 19.11 4.98
C GLU A 209 53.67 19.49 5.97
N PRO A 210 54.94 19.58 5.55
CA PRO A 210 56.01 20.04 6.43
C PRO A 210 55.74 21.47 6.94
N SER A 211 56.06 21.73 8.20
CA SER A 211 55.88 23.06 8.82
C SER A 211 56.93 24.06 8.30
N LYS A 212 56.64 25.38 8.37
CA LYS A 212 57.58 26.43 7.93
C LYS A 212 58.95 26.34 8.63
N LEU A 213 58.97 25.97 9.90
CA LEU A 213 60.19 25.74 10.69
C LEU A 213 61.00 24.52 10.20
N GLU A 214 60.33 23.46 9.75
CA GLU A 214 61.00 22.29 9.16
C GLU A 214 61.57 22.59 7.77
N LEU A 215 60.91 23.46 7.00
CA LEU A 215 61.40 23.93 5.69
C LEU A 215 62.59 24.89 5.83
N GLU A 216 62.65 25.71 6.88
CA GLU A 216 63.78 26.60 7.18
C GLU A 216 65.03 25.83 7.64
N ASN A 217 64.87 24.76 8.43
CA ASN A 217 65.99 23.92 8.89
C ASN A 217 66.64 23.06 7.79
N VAL A 218 66.03 22.96 6.60
CA VAL A 218 66.59 22.20 5.45
C VAL A 218 67.61 23.02 4.66
N GLN A 219 67.78 24.32 4.95
CA GLN A 219 68.73 25.19 4.23
C GLN A 219 70.21 24.85 4.45
N GLU A 220 70.57 23.89 5.33
CA GLU A 220 71.97 23.55 5.65
C GLU A 220 72.51 22.24 5.03
N GLU A 221 71.72 21.42 4.30
CA GLU A 221 72.21 20.16 3.68
C GLU A 221 71.75 20.02 2.21
N GLU A 222 72.67 20.21 1.24
CA GLU A 222 72.32 20.38 -0.17
C GLU A 222 72.07 19.09 -1.00
N GLU A 223 72.28 17.89 -0.48
CA GLU A 223 72.13 16.63 -1.27
C GLU A 223 70.80 15.86 -1.07
N GLN A 224 69.90 16.31 -0.19
CA GLN A 224 68.60 15.63 0.08
C GLN A 224 67.37 16.49 -0.30
N LYS A 225 67.49 17.37 -1.30
CA LYS A 225 66.46 18.35 -1.66
C LYS A 225 65.18 17.77 -2.30
N GLU A 226 65.21 16.61 -2.95
CA GLU A 226 64.04 16.08 -3.67
C GLU A 226 63.12 15.15 -2.84
N GLU A 227 63.63 14.41 -1.85
CA GLU A 227 62.80 13.51 -1.03
C GLU A 227 62.11 14.22 0.16
N LYS A 228 62.71 15.27 0.73
CA LYS A 228 62.24 15.92 1.98
C LYS A 228 61.14 16.99 1.81
N ILE A 229 60.81 17.39 0.59
CA ILE A 229 59.71 18.38 0.31
C ILE A 229 58.35 17.66 0.13
N SER A 230 58.32 16.33 0.16
CA SER A 230 57.09 15.54 0.00
C SER A 230 56.25 15.47 1.28
N ASN A 231 54.91 15.44 1.13
CA ASN A 231 54.01 15.32 2.28
C ASN A 231 54.25 14.00 3.04
N LYS A 232 54.44 14.08 4.36
CA LYS A 232 54.71 12.92 5.21
C LYS A 232 53.43 12.11 5.44
N PHE A 233 53.47 10.81 5.17
CA PHE A 233 52.37 9.89 5.50
C PHE A 233 52.30 9.67 7.01
N VAL A 234 51.09 9.76 7.57
CA VAL A 234 50.83 9.48 9.00
C VAL A 234 50.18 8.11 9.11
N PHE A 235 50.77 7.23 9.92
CA PHE A 235 50.23 5.89 10.09
C PHE A 235 48.92 5.93 10.89
N PRO A 236 47.93 5.06 10.58
CA PRO A 236 46.68 5.02 11.33
C PRO A 236 46.86 4.82 12.84
N SER A 237 47.86 4.04 13.26
CA SER A 237 48.21 3.84 14.66
C SER A 237 48.65 5.15 15.34
N GLU A 238 49.45 5.97 14.66
CA GLU A 238 49.87 7.28 15.18
C GLU A 238 48.67 8.21 15.35
N VAL A 239 47.74 8.22 14.38
CA VAL A 239 46.50 9.01 14.47
C VAL A 239 45.62 8.53 15.64
N GLN A 240 45.56 7.21 15.86
CA GLN A 240 44.81 6.62 16.96
C GLN A 240 45.39 7.02 18.32
N ASP A 241 46.71 6.94 18.49
CA ASP A 241 47.41 7.32 19.73
C ASP A 241 47.22 8.81 20.03
N GLU A 242 47.35 9.67 19.01
CA GLU A 242 47.11 11.10 19.16
C GLU A 242 45.67 11.40 19.58
N LEU A 243 44.67 10.72 19.01
CA LEU A 243 43.28 10.92 19.39
C LEU A 243 42.96 10.36 20.78
N GLN A 244 43.58 9.27 21.19
CA GLN A 244 43.44 8.77 22.56
C GLN A 244 43.95 9.81 23.57
N GLN A 245 45.07 10.48 23.27
CA GLN A 245 45.57 11.59 24.09
C GLN A 245 44.62 12.80 24.09
N LEU A 246 43.97 13.11 22.96
CA LEU A 246 42.94 14.14 22.89
C LEU A 246 41.75 13.83 23.79
N PHE A 247 41.24 12.60 23.73
CA PHE A 247 40.13 12.17 24.58
C PHE A 247 40.51 12.13 26.07
N ALA A 248 41.78 11.87 26.40
CA ALA A 248 42.27 11.95 27.78
C ALA A 248 42.33 13.40 28.29
N ASN A 249 42.74 14.36 27.45
CA ASN A 249 42.89 15.76 27.82
C ASN A 249 41.56 16.54 27.84
N ASP A 250 40.70 16.34 26.82
CA ASP A 250 39.45 17.08 26.61
C ASP A 250 38.20 16.16 26.65
N GLY A 251 38.26 15.13 27.49
CA GLY A 251 37.16 14.17 27.68
C GLY A 251 35.87 14.79 28.22
N ASP A 252 35.95 15.98 28.86
CA ASP A 252 34.82 16.72 29.42
C ASP A 252 33.77 17.10 28.35
N VAL A 253 34.21 17.50 27.16
CA VAL A 253 33.30 17.80 26.03
C VAL A 253 33.10 16.56 25.16
N LEU A 254 34.18 15.82 24.89
CA LEU A 254 34.15 14.75 23.90
C LEU A 254 33.28 13.58 24.33
N SER A 255 33.20 13.26 25.63
CA SER A 255 32.30 12.21 26.15
C SER A 255 30.81 12.56 26.04
N LEU A 256 30.46 13.84 25.91
CA LEU A 256 29.09 14.27 25.66
C LEU A 256 28.68 14.03 24.21
N ILE A 257 29.63 13.99 23.28
CA ILE A 257 29.37 13.87 21.84
C ILE A 257 29.63 12.44 21.35
N PHE A 258 30.73 11.84 21.80
CA PHE A 258 31.27 10.56 21.36
C PHE A 258 31.35 9.57 22.51
N THR A 259 31.18 8.28 22.21
CA THR A 259 31.31 7.22 23.21
C THR A 259 32.78 6.93 23.55
N SER A 260 33.67 6.85 22.55
CA SER A 260 35.10 6.61 22.73
C SER A 260 35.89 7.05 21.48
N ALA A 261 37.22 7.16 21.59
CA ALA A 261 38.10 7.40 20.46
C ALA A 261 38.19 6.20 19.49
N GLU A 262 37.85 4.99 19.96
CA GLU A 262 37.95 3.75 19.18
C GLU A 262 36.99 3.71 17.99
N ILE A 263 35.88 4.44 18.03
CA ILE A 263 34.83 4.41 16.99
C ILE A 263 35.34 4.80 15.59
N PHE A 264 36.45 5.55 15.53
CA PHE A 264 37.05 6.05 14.29
C PHE A 264 37.96 5.02 13.61
N PHE A 265 38.33 3.96 14.32
CA PHE A 265 39.26 2.93 13.85
C PHE A 265 38.61 1.55 13.90
N ILE A 266 39.15 0.62 13.14
CA ILE A 266 38.78 -0.78 13.14
C ILE A 266 40.08 -1.55 13.39
N ASN A 267 40.20 -2.14 14.58
CA ASN A 267 41.30 -3.05 14.90
C ASN A 267 40.86 -4.51 14.71
N LYS A 268 39.61 -4.80 15.08
CA LYS A 268 38.97 -6.10 14.87
C LYS A 268 37.78 -5.97 13.93
N LEU A 269 37.83 -6.67 12.80
CA LEU A 269 36.70 -6.69 11.86
C LEU A 269 35.75 -7.83 12.21
N VAL A 270 34.48 -7.52 12.40
CA VAL A 270 33.42 -8.52 12.65
C VAL A 270 33.16 -9.34 11.37
N VAL A 271 33.24 -10.66 11.51
CA VAL A 271 32.82 -11.61 10.47
C VAL A 271 31.39 -12.04 10.75
N ILE A 272 30.48 -11.69 9.83
CA ILE A 272 29.08 -12.08 9.93
C ILE A 272 28.90 -13.62 9.86
N PRO A 273 27.88 -14.18 10.53
CA PRO A 273 27.65 -15.62 10.56
C PRO A 273 27.41 -16.25 9.19
N THR A 274 27.73 -17.54 9.05
CA THR A 274 27.55 -18.32 7.80
C THR A 274 26.12 -18.26 7.26
N ARG A 275 25.11 -18.21 8.14
CA ARG A 275 23.68 -18.14 7.76
C ARG A 275 23.32 -16.90 6.91
N ILE A 276 24.02 -15.79 7.11
CA ILE A 276 23.79 -14.52 6.38
C ILE A 276 24.58 -14.49 5.07
N ARG A 277 25.61 -15.32 4.95
CA ARG A 277 26.47 -15.44 3.76
C ARG A 277 26.59 -16.91 3.33
N PRO A 278 25.46 -17.56 2.98
CA PRO A 278 25.45 -18.98 2.69
C PRO A 278 26.30 -19.33 1.46
N PRO A 279 26.93 -20.51 1.44
CA PRO A 279 27.60 -21.02 0.24
C PRO A 279 26.57 -21.33 -0.84
N ASN A 280 26.80 -20.87 -2.07
CA ASN A 280 25.99 -21.25 -3.23
C ASN A 280 26.78 -22.24 -4.09
N PHE A 281 26.11 -23.21 -4.69
CA PHE A 281 26.72 -24.15 -5.62
C PHE A 281 26.08 -23.98 -7.01
N VAL A 282 26.90 -23.68 -8.02
CA VAL A 282 26.47 -23.55 -9.42
C VAL A 282 27.24 -24.61 -10.22
N ASN A 283 26.52 -25.52 -10.88
CA ASN A 283 27.10 -26.65 -11.62
C ASN A 283 28.07 -27.51 -10.79
N GLY A 284 27.80 -27.69 -9.49
CA GLY A 284 28.67 -28.45 -8.58
C GLY A 284 29.90 -27.69 -8.08
N MET A 285 30.19 -26.50 -8.62
CA MET A 285 31.26 -25.63 -8.13
C MET A 285 30.75 -24.67 -7.05
N LEU A 286 31.56 -24.47 -6.00
CA LEU A 286 31.27 -23.49 -4.96
C LEU A 286 31.39 -22.07 -5.52
N ASN A 287 30.27 -21.38 -5.61
CA ASN A 287 30.21 -19.95 -5.85
C ASN A 287 30.05 -19.23 -4.51
N MET A 288 31.10 -18.54 -4.09
CA MET A 288 31.11 -17.84 -2.80
C MET A 288 30.15 -16.66 -2.79
N HIS A 289 29.53 -16.43 -1.63
CA HIS A 289 28.77 -15.19 -1.40
C HIS A 289 29.68 -13.97 -1.63
N PRO A 290 29.19 -12.88 -2.27
CA PRO A 290 29.89 -11.61 -2.46
C PRO A 290 30.69 -11.14 -1.23
N THR A 291 30.01 -11.06 -0.09
CA THR A 291 30.60 -10.66 1.20
C THR A 291 31.74 -11.57 1.65
N THR A 292 31.62 -12.88 1.42
CA THR A 292 32.69 -13.84 1.74
C THR A 292 33.91 -13.61 0.85
N LYS A 293 33.72 -13.29 -0.44
CA LYS A 293 34.81 -12.97 -1.37
C LYS A 293 35.57 -11.71 -0.94
N SER A 294 34.86 -10.66 -0.51
CA SER A 294 35.47 -9.45 0.03
C SER A 294 36.25 -9.72 1.32
N LEU A 295 35.70 -10.51 2.25
CA LEU A 295 36.41 -10.91 3.47
C LEU A 295 37.67 -11.74 3.18
N GLN A 296 37.62 -12.62 2.17
CA GLN A 296 38.80 -13.39 1.75
C GLN A 296 39.91 -12.46 1.21
N ASN A 297 39.55 -11.41 0.47
CA ASN A 297 40.51 -10.41 0.01
C ASN A 297 41.12 -9.63 1.19
N ILE A 298 40.32 -9.27 2.20
CA ILE A 298 40.81 -8.62 3.43
C ILE A 298 41.81 -9.50 4.16
N ILE A 299 41.52 -10.79 4.36
CA ILE A 299 42.44 -11.74 5.00
C ILE A 299 43.75 -11.83 4.20
N ARG A 300 43.66 -11.90 2.86
CA ARG A 300 44.85 -11.92 1.99
C ARG A 300 45.73 -10.69 2.20
N MET A 301 45.13 -9.49 2.15
CA MET A 301 45.88 -8.23 2.31
C MET A 301 46.44 -8.09 3.73
N ASN A 302 45.68 -8.54 4.74
CA ASN A 302 46.09 -8.52 6.14
C ASN A 302 47.35 -9.39 6.37
N ASN A 303 47.36 -10.61 5.81
CA ASN A 303 48.50 -11.52 5.92
C ASN A 303 49.75 -10.96 5.22
N LEU A 304 49.58 -10.26 4.08
CA LEU A 304 50.70 -9.58 3.41
C LEU A 304 51.29 -8.46 4.27
N VAL A 305 50.45 -7.65 4.91
CA VAL A 305 50.89 -6.58 5.81
C VAL A 305 51.65 -7.15 7.03
N GLN A 306 51.19 -8.28 7.59
CA GLN A 306 51.89 -8.95 8.70
C GLN A 306 53.29 -9.44 8.30
N GLN A 307 53.46 -9.94 7.07
CA GLN A 307 54.73 -10.47 6.57
C GLN A 307 55.67 -9.36 6.06
N GLY A 308 55.11 -8.26 5.55
CA GLY A 308 55.81 -7.23 4.78
C GLY A 308 56.47 -6.09 5.57
N ALA A 309 56.49 -6.15 6.91
CA ALA A 309 56.91 -5.05 7.81
C ALA A 309 58.34 -4.51 7.62
N LYS A 310 59.18 -5.15 6.77
CA LYS A 310 60.56 -4.72 6.44
C LYS A 310 60.78 -4.37 4.97
N SER A 311 59.75 -4.44 4.12
CA SER A 311 59.86 -4.18 2.68
C SER A 311 59.50 -2.74 2.30
N THR A 312 60.07 -2.24 1.20
CA THR A 312 59.74 -0.91 0.63
C THR A 312 58.26 -0.79 0.21
N ASP A 313 57.58 -1.92 -0.01
CA ASP A 313 56.19 -1.97 -0.47
C ASP A 313 55.15 -1.91 0.66
N PHE A 314 55.59 -1.80 1.93
CA PHE A 314 54.70 -1.84 3.10
C PHE A 314 53.58 -0.78 3.05
N LEU A 315 53.91 0.46 2.64
CA LEU A 315 52.92 1.54 2.51
C LEU A 315 51.84 1.22 1.47
N THR A 316 52.23 0.58 0.37
CA THR A 316 51.31 0.14 -0.70
C THR A 316 50.41 -0.99 -0.19
N GLN A 317 50.96 -1.96 0.53
CA GLN A 317 50.21 -3.07 1.13
C GLN A 317 49.19 -2.57 2.17
N LEU A 318 49.59 -1.61 3.03
CA LEU A 318 48.70 -0.98 4.01
C LEU A 318 47.55 -0.23 3.33
N THR A 319 47.86 0.51 2.27
CA THR A 319 46.85 1.24 1.47
C THR A 319 45.86 0.27 0.82
N ASN A 320 46.33 -0.87 0.31
CA ASN A 320 45.47 -1.91 -0.27
C ASN A 320 44.58 -2.60 0.77
N LEU A 321 45.08 -2.83 1.99
CA LEU A 321 44.26 -3.34 3.09
C LEU A 321 43.11 -2.36 3.43
N GLN A 322 43.42 -1.05 3.52
CA GLN A 322 42.40 -0.02 3.73
C GLN A 322 41.37 0.01 2.58
N LEU A 323 41.80 -0.11 1.33
CA LEU A 323 40.90 -0.17 0.17
C LEU A 323 39.99 -1.40 0.22
N ALA A 324 40.49 -2.57 0.61
CA ALA A 324 39.70 -3.78 0.74
C ALA A 324 38.61 -3.64 1.84
N ILE A 325 38.95 -2.98 2.96
CA ILE A 325 37.99 -2.67 4.03
C ILE A 325 36.98 -1.63 3.58
N ASN A 326 37.42 -0.60 2.84
CA ASN A 326 36.53 0.39 2.24
C ASN A 326 35.51 -0.28 1.32
N GLU A 327 35.95 -1.12 0.38
CA GLU A 327 35.08 -1.81 -0.58
C GLU A 327 34.06 -2.72 0.12
N TYR A 328 34.46 -3.39 1.21
CA TYR A 328 33.57 -4.23 2.02
C TYR A 328 32.43 -3.42 2.68
N ILE A 329 32.74 -2.24 3.21
CA ILE A 329 31.76 -1.39 3.91
C ILE A 329 30.95 -0.53 2.93
N ASP A 330 31.65 0.20 2.05
CA ASP A 330 31.12 1.16 1.10
C ASP A 330 31.88 1.07 -0.24
N SER A 331 31.27 0.40 -1.22
CA SER A 331 31.94 0.13 -2.51
C SER A 331 32.24 1.39 -3.33
N SER A 332 31.62 2.54 -3.05
CA SER A 332 31.98 3.80 -3.71
C SER A 332 33.35 4.33 -3.29
N LYS A 333 33.89 3.84 -2.17
CA LYS A 333 35.22 4.18 -1.64
C LYS A 333 36.29 3.12 -1.94
N GLY A 334 35.92 2.07 -2.70
CA GLY A 334 36.83 1.04 -3.18
C GLY A 334 37.56 1.43 -4.47
N ALA A 335 38.57 0.65 -4.85
CA ALA A 335 39.33 0.87 -6.08
C ALA A 335 38.54 0.46 -7.35
N THR A 336 37.71 -0.58 -7.25
CA THR A 336 36.88 -1.11 -8.33
C THR A 336 35.43 -1.20 -7.86
N GLN A 337 34.48 -0.58 -8.56
CA GLN A 337 33.04 -0.65 -8.24
C GLN A 337 32.41 -1.98 -8.71
N SER A 338 33.10 -3.10 -8.51
CA SER A 338 32.72 -4.40 -9.09
C SER A 338 31.65 -5.12 -8.27
N MET A 339 31.60 -4.88 -6.96
CA MET A 339 30.71 -5.55 -6.02
C MET A 339 30.03 -4.52 -5.10
N ASP A 340 28.80 -4.83 -4.66
CA ASP A 340 28.08 -3.99 -3.69
C ASP A 340 28.63 -4.22 -2.27
N GLY A 341 28.98 -3.12 -1.59
CA GLY A 341 29.33 -3.14 -0.17
C GLY A 341 28.11 -3.29 0.75
N LEU A 342 28.37 -3.37 2.05
CA LEU A 342 27.31 -3.47 3.07
C LEU A 342 26.34 -2.28 3.00
N ARG A 343 26.85 -1.05 2.82
CA ARG A 343 26.04 0.16 2.72
C ARG A 343 25.07 0.12 1.54
N GLN A 344 25.55 -0.27 0.36
CA GLN A 344 24.74 -0.37 -0.86
C GLN A 344 23.61 -1.40 -0.70
N THR A 345 23.88 -2.50 0.00
CA THR A 345 22.90 -3.56 0.31
C THR A 345 21.77 -3.05 1.21
N LEU A 346 22.04 -2.03 2.05
CA LEU A 346 21.07 -1.44 2.96
C LEU A 346 20.25 -0.30 2.33
N GLU A 347 20.91 0.65 1.65
CA GLU A 347 20.31 1.95 1.27
C GLU A 347 19.50 1.95 -0.05
N ARG A 348 19.74 1.01 -0.97
CA ARG A 348 19.10 1.04 -2.31
C ARG A 348 17.58 0.86 -2.25
N LYS A 349 16.88 1.20 -3.34
CA LYS A 349 15.43 0.90 -3.49
C LYS A 349 15.12 -0.59 -3.36
N GLN A 350 16.02 -1.44 -3.87
CA GLN A 350 16.01 -2.90 -3.69
C GLN A 350 16.79 -3.35 -2.44
N GLY A 351 17.24 -2.42 -1.61
CA GLY A 351 17.98 -2.68 -0.37
C GLY A 351 17.08 -3.18 0.76
N LEU A 352 17.72 -3.65 1.83
CA LEU A 352 17.06 -4.36 2.94
C LEU A 352 15.89 -3.58 3.56
N PHE A 353 16.07 -2.28 3.84
CA PHE A 353 15.07 -1.48 4.57
C PHE A 353 13.75 -1.33 3.80
N ARG A 354 13.81 -1.06 2.49
CA ARG A 354 12.59 -0.82 1.70
C ARG A 354 11.96 -2.13 1.22
N MET A 355 12.79 -3.07 0.76
CA MET A 355 12.29 -4.28 0.08
C MET A 355 11.94 -5.44 1.00
N ASN A 356 12.60 -5.54 2.17
CA ASN A 356 12.47 -6.69 3.08
C ASN A 356 12.01 -6.31 4.49
N ILE A 357 12.06 -5.02 4.88
CA ILE A 357 11.55 -4.55 6.18
C ILE A 357 10.20 -3.84 5.99
N GLN A 358 10.14 -2.78 5.18
CA GLN A 358 8.90 -2.03 4.91
C GLN A 358 7.94 -2.81 4.00
N GLY A 359 8.41 -3.23 2.82
CA GLY A 359 7.72 -4.21 1.98
C GLY A 359 8.14 -5.62 2.35
N LYS A 360 7.20 -6.57 2.36
CA LYS A 360 7.50 -8.01 2.51
C LYS A 360 6.60 -8.81 1.59
N ARG A 361 7.12 -9.93 1.10
CA ARG A 361 6.25 -10.98 0.57
C ARG A 361 5.55 -11.66 1.74
N VAL A 362 4.25 -11.85 1.62
CA VAL A 362 3.41 -12.42 2.67
C VAL A 362 2.88 -13.79 2.26
N ASN A 363 2.72 -14.67 3.24
CA ASN A 363 2.00 -15.94 3.07
C ASN A 363 0.47 -15.69 3.08
N PHE A 364 -0.30 -16.72 2.74
CA PHE A 364 -1.78 -16.68 2.74
C PHE A 364 -2.36 -15.53 1.90
N ALA A 365 -1.78 -15.36 0.72
CA ALA A 365 -2.24 -14.41 -0.28
C ALA A 365 -2.38 -15.08 -1.65
N ALA A 366 -3.25 -14.53 -2.49
CA ALA A 366 -3.49 -14.97 -3.86
C ALA A 366 -3.57 -13.75 -4.79
N ARG A 367 -3.40 -13.97 -6.09
CA ARG A 367 -3.57 -12.96 -7.14
C ARG A 367 -4.24 -13.60 -8.35
N SER A 368 -5.17 -12.89 -8.96
CA SER A 368 -5.76 -13.26 -10.24
C SER A 368 -6.35 -12.03 -10.92
N VAL A 369 -6.63 -12.18 -12.22
CA VAL A 369 -7.40 -11.21 -13.00
C VAL A 369 -8.81 -11.10 -12.42
N ILE A 370 -9.38 -9.90 -12.43
CA ILE A 370 -10.77 -9.68 -12.02
C ILE A 370 -11.74 -9.80 -13.19
N SER A 371 -12.98 -10.20 -12.90
CA SER A 371 -14.05 -10.23 -13.89
C SER A 371 -15.36 -9.73 -13.29
N PRO A 372 -16.21 -9.05 -14.07
CA PRO A 372 -17.42 -8.43 -13.53
C PRO A 372 -18.44 -9.49 -13.13
N ASP A 373 -19.15 -9.25 -12.03
CA ASP A 373 -20.32 -10.04 -11.63
C ASP A 373 -21.31 -9.19 -10.82
N ILE A 374 -22.52 -9.03 -11.37
CA ILE A 374 -23.65 -8.32 -10.74
C ILE A 374 -24.34 -9.16 -9.66
N ASN A 375 -24.10 -10.47 -9.66
CA ASN A 375 -24.79 -11.39 -8.76
C ASN A 375 -24.23 -11.39 -7.34
N LEU A 376 -23.02 -10.87 -7.17
CA LEU A 376 -22.36 -10.63 -5.90
C LEU A 376 -22.95 -9.39 -5.23
N ASN A 377 -22.92 -9.35 -3.89
CA ASN A 377 -23.15 -8.10 -3.19
C ASN A 377 -21.94 -7.16 -3.36
N THR A 378 -22.13 -5.86 -3.18
CA THR A 378 -21.01 -4.89 -3.17
C THR A 378 -19.97 -5.19 -2.08
N SER A 379 -20.37 -5.86 -1.01
CA SER A 379 -19.48 -6.30 0.07
C SER A 379 -18.78 -7.62 -0.17
N GLU A 380 -19.12 -8.32 -1.26
CA GLU A 380 -18.65 -9.67 -1.54
C GLU A 380 -17.61 -9.69 -2.66
N VAL A 381 -16.69 -10.64 -2.55
CA VAL A 381 -15.75 -10.98 -3.62
C VAL A 381 -15.92 -12.45 -3.97
N GLY A 382 -16.04 -12.75 -5.26
CA GLY A 382 -16.22 -14.11 -5.75
C GLY A 382 -14.87 -14.81 -5.87
N ILE A 383 -14.67 -15.85 -5.08
CA ILE A 383 -13.42 -16.59 -4.97
C ILE A 383 -13.53 -17.94 -5.69
N PRO A 384 -12.62 -18.23 -6.64
CA PRO A 384 -12.45 -19.56 -7.21
C PRO A 384 -12.28 -20.65 -6.14
N ASP A 385 -12.91 -21.80 -6.35
CA ASP A 385 -12.76 -22.96 -5.49
C ASP A 385 -11.29 -23.42 -5.34
N VAL A 386 -10.47 -23.20 -6.37
CA VAL A 386 -9.01 -23.44 -6.35
C VAL A 386 -8.32 -22.63 -5.25
N PHE A 387 -8.65 -21.35 -5.11
CA PHE A 387 -8.08 -20.51 -4.06
C PHE A 387 -8.65 -20.87 -2.69
N ALA A 388 -9.95 -21.17 -2.63
CA ALA A 388 -10.62 -21.52 -1.38
C ALA A 388 -10.05 -22.78 -0.73
N LYS A 389 -9.62 -23.77 -1.53
CA LYS A 389 -8.99 -25.02 -1.07
C LYS A 389 -7.54 -24.84 -0.58
N VAL A 390 -6.79 -23.90 -1.17
CA VAL A 390 -5.37 -23.70 -0.85
C VAL A 390 -5.18 -22.77 0.35
N LEU A 391 -5.98 -21.71 0.42
CA LEU A 391 -5.93 -20.76 1.52
C LEU A 391 -6.58 -21.37 2.77
N THR A 392 -5.87 -21.30 3.90
CA THR A 392 -6.33 -21.88 5.16
C THR A 392 -6.35 -20.86 6.29
N PHE A 393 -7.21 -21.10 7.27
CA PHE A 393 -7.25 -20.35 8.53
C PHE A 393 -7.05 -21.28 9.72
N PRO A 394 -6.18 -20.93 10.69
CA PRO A 394 -5.99 -21.70 11.91
C PRO A 394 -7.16 -21.46 12.87
N GLU A 395 -8.15 -22.34 12.84
CA GLU A 395 -9.29 -22.32 13.76
C GLU A 395 -8.97 -23.16 15.00
N ALA A 396 -8.93 -22.53 16.17
CA ALA A 396 -8.77 -23.25 17.43
C ALA A 396 -10.05 -24.02 17.77
N VAL A 397 -9.94 -25.30 18.09
CA VAL A 397 -11.10 -26.13 18.42
C VAL A 397 -11.64 -25.76 19.81
N CYS A 398 -12.94 -25.56 19.90
CA CYS A 398 -13.68 -25.33 21.14
C CYS A 398 -14.97 -26.16 21.14
N SER A 399 -15.66 -26.23 22.27
CA SER A 399 -16.93 -26.97 22.37
C SER A 399 -18.01 -26.48 21.41
N GLN A 400 -18.00 -25.20 21.05
CA GLN A 400 -19.02 -24.58 20.18
C GLN A 400 -18.79 -24.87 18.69
N ASN A 401 -17.55 -24.97 18.23
CA ASN A 401 -17.22 -25.21 16.81
C ASN A 401 -16.83 -26.67 16.52
N LEU A 402 -16.83 -27.54 17.52
CA LEU A 402 -16.37 -28.93 17.42
C LEU A 402 -17.06 -29.69 16.28
N ALA A 403 -18.39 -29.65 16.22
CA ALA A 403 -19.16 -30.39 15.21
C ALA A 403 -18.74 -29.98 13.77
N LEU A 404 -18.59 -28.67 13.55
CA LEU A 404 -18.12 -28.15 12.25
C LEU A 404 -16.68 -28.58 11.96
N MET A 405 -15.77 -28.44 12.93
CA MET A 405 -14.37 -28.82 12.74
C MET A 405 -14.20 -30.31 12.45
N GLN A 406 -14.98 -31.16 13.12
CA GLN A 406 -15.02 -32.60 12.88
C GLN A 406 -15.42 -32.91 11.44
N GLN A 407 -16.47 -32.27 10.92
CA GLN A 407 -16.92 -32.44 9.54
C GLN A 407 -15.86 -31.99 8.54
N LEU A 408 -15.21 -30.84 8.76
CA LEU A 408 -14.17 -30.33 7.87
C LEU A 408 -12.93 -31.23 7.84
N VAL A 409 -12.53 -31.79 8.98
CA VAL A 409 -11.42 -32.76 9.05
C VAL A 409 -11.77 -34.07 8.34
N LYS A 410 -13.00 -34.59 8.51
CA LYS A 410 -13.48 -35.76 7.78
C LYS A 410 -13.44 -35.54 6.25
N ASN A 411 -13.88 -34.36 5.79
CA ASN A 411 -13.85 -33.98 4.38
C ASN A 411 -12.41 -33.86 3.82
N GLY A 412 -11.44 -33.49 4.66
CA GLY A 412 -10.04 -33.29 4.27
C GLY A 412 -9.91 -32.26 3.14
N ASN A 413 -9.25 -32.64 2.04
CA ASN A 413 -9.02 -31.73 0.91
C ASN A 413 -10.28 -31.46 0.04
N LYS A 414 -11.39 -32.17 0.26
CA LYS A 414 -12.66 -31.91 -0.45
C LYS A 414 -13.28 -30.64 0.14
N TYR A 415 -13.61 -29.66 -0.71
CA TYR A 415 -14.24 -28.43 -0.27
C TYR A 415 -15.74 -28.65 0.07
N PRO A 416 -16.27 -28.09 1.17
CA PRO A 416 -15.56 -27.41 2.26
C PRO A 416 -14.84 -28.42 3.18
N GLY A 417 -13.59 -28.13 3.56
CA GLY A 417 -12.75 -29.07 4.30
C GLY A 417 -11.58 -28.41 5.03
N ALA A 418 -10.53 -29.17 5.32
CA ALA A 418 -9.32 -28.73 6.00
C ALA A 418 -8.06 -29.37 5.42
N ALA A 419 -6.95 -28.63 5.41
CA ALA A 419 -5.69 -29.11 4.86
C ALA A 419 -4.76 -29.71 5.94
N PHE A 420 -4.73 -29.12 7.13
CA PHE A 420 -3.84 -29.56 8.21
C PHE A 420 -4.54 -29.56 9.57
N VAL A 421 -4.04 -30.37 10.49
CA VAL A 421 -4.39 -30.32 11.91
C VAL A 421 -3.10 -30.24 12.70
N ASP A 422 -3.03 -29.30 13.63
CA ASP A 422 -1.95 -29.20 14.60
C ASP A 422 -2.43 -29.77 15.94
N GLN A 423 -1.76 -30.82 16.40
CA GLN A 423 -1.95 -31.45 17.70
C GLN A 423 -0.67 -31.25 18.50
N ASP A 424 -0.74 -30.47 19.58
CA ASP A 424 0.40 -30.18 20.47
C ASP A 424 1.68 -29.69 19.77
N GLY A 425 1.55 -28.91 18.69
CA GLY A 425 2.66 -28.34 17.93
C GLY A 425 3.18 -29.23 16.80
N LYS A 426 2.61 -30.43 16.63
CA LYS A 426 2.88 -31.31 15.49
C LYS A 426 1.81 -31.11 14.42
N LYS A 427 2.20 -30.46 13.33
CA LYS A 427 1.34 -30.23 12.17
C LYS A 427 1.27 -31.48 11.27
N GLU A 428 0.10 -32.11 11.21
CA GLU A 428 -0.18 -33.26 10.34
C GLU A 428 -0.94 -32.80 9.09
N ASN A 429 -0.57 -33.37 7.93
CA ASN A 429 -1.23 -33.08 6.64
C ASN A 429 -2.37 -34.07 6.38
N LEU A 430 -3.59 -33.56 6.23
CA LEU A 430 -4.78 -34.39 6.01
C LEU A 430 -4.84 -34.99 4.60
N SER A 431 -4.15 -34.41 3.61
CA SER A 431 -4.17 -34.93 2.23
C SER A 431 -3.49 -36.30 2.10
N GLN A 432 -2.56 -36.61 3.00
CA GLN A 432 -1.82 -37.88 3.04
C GLN A 432 -2.51 -38.96 3.89
N LYS A 433 -3.60 -38.62 4.59
CA LYS A 433 -4.31 -39.51 5.51
C LYS A 433 -5.51 -40.17 4.83
N SER A 434 -5.84 -41.40 5.24
CA SER A 434 -7.05 -42.11 4.80
C SER A 434 -8.32 -41.51 5.43
N THR A 435 -9.50 -41.87 4.93
CA THR A 435 -10.79 -41.42 5.50
C THR A 435 -10.97 -41.89 6.94
N GLU A 436 -10.57 -43.12 7.26
CA GLU A 436 -10.64 -43.70 8.61
C GLU A 436 -9.70 -42.97 9.57
N GLU A 437 -8.46 -42.70 9.15
CA GLU A 437 -7.50 -41.92 9.95
C GLU A 437 -8.04 -40.51 10.24
N ARG A 438 -8.69 -39.86 9.27
CA ARG A 438 -9.32 -38.55 9.46
C ARG A 438 -10.47 -38.60 10.46
N GLU A 439 -11.27 -39.66 10.47
CA GLU A 439 -12.34 -39.84 11.45
C GLU A 439 -11.79 -39.98 12.87
N VAL A 440 -10.71 -40.75 13.04
CA VAL A 440 -10.02 -40.89 14.34
C VAL A 440 -9.49 -39.54 14.80
N ILE A 441 -8.84 -38.78 13.91
CA ILE A 441 -8.35 -37.42 14.23
C ILE A 441 -9.51 -36.49 14.61
N ALA A 442 -10.61 -36.50 13.84
CA ALA A 442 -11.79 -35.69 14.09
C ALA A 442 -12.40 -35.96 15.48
N ASN A 443 -12.52 -37.23 15.87
CA ASN A 443 -13.08 -37.60 17.17
C ASN A 443 -12.21 -37.14 18.35
N ASN A 444 -10.90 -36.99 18.15
CA ASN A 444 -9.92 -36.64 19.19
C ASN A 444 -9.57 -35.14 19.27
N LEU A 445 -10.18 -34.27 18.45
CA LEU A 445 -9.80 -32.85 18.32
C LEU A 445 -9.88 -32.06 19.64
N LEU A 446 -10.90 -32.31 20.47
CA LEU A 446 -11.11 -31.55 21.71
C LEU A 446 -10.10 -31.94 22.79
N THR A 447 -9.78 -33.23 22.89
CA THR A 447 -8.85 -33.78 23.89
C THR A 447 -7.42 -33.30 23.65
N ALA A 448 -7.03 -33.19 22.38
CA ALA A 448 -5.67 -32.81 21.96
C ALA A 448 -5.48 -31.29 21.77
N ASN A 449 -6.36 -30.44 22.33
CA ASN A 449 -6.34 -28.97 22.19
C ASN A 449 -5.98 -28.50 20.77
N SER A 450 -6.56 -29.15 19.75
CA SER A 450 -6.05 -29.06 18.39
C SER A 450 -6.40 -27.75 17.71
N THR A 451 -5.57 -27.33 16.74
CA THR A 451 -5.88 -26.24 15.81
C THR A 451 -6.08 -26.81 14.41
N VAL A 452 -7.25 -26.58 13.82
CA VAL A 452 -7.59 -27.07 12.49
C VAL A 452 -7.36 -25.97 11.47
N TYR A 453 -6.53 -26.25 10.45
CA TYR A 453 -6.31 -25.35 9.32
C TYR A 453 -7.39 -25.58 8.26
N ARG A 454 -8.57 -25.01 8.49
CA ARG A 454 -9.73 -25.11 7.60
C ARG A 454 -9.54 -24.29 6.33
N HIS A 455 -10.18 -24.70 5.24
CA HIS A 455 -10.29 -23.92 4.00
C HIS A 455 -11.06 -22.60 4.22
N VAL A 456 -10.96 -21.68 3.26
CA VAL A 456 -11.76 -20.43 3.27
C VAL A 456 -13.24 -20.77 3.17
N LEU A 457 -14.03 -20.30 4.12
CA LEU A 457 -15.47 -20.49 4.15
C LEU A 457 -16.20 -19.25 3.59
N PRO A 458 -17.43 -19.40 3.08
CA PRO A 458 -18.24 -18.26 2.69
C PRO A 458 -18.43 -17.29 3.87
N GLY A 459 -18.27 -15.99 3.62
CA GLY A 459 -18.37 -14.94 4.62
C GLY A 459 -17.06 -14.61 5.34
N ASP A 460 -15.98 -15.37 5.16
CA ASP A 460 -14.67 -15.02 5.71
C ASP A 460 -14.17 -13.68 5.13
N PRO A 461 -13.55 -12.81 5.92
CA PRO A 461 -13.04 -11.53 5.44
C PRO A 461 -11.74 -11.72 4.67
N LEU A 462 -11.69 -11.15 3.48
CA LEU A 462 -10.51 -11.12 2.61
C LEU A 462 -10.16 -9.67 2.32
N ILE A 463 -8.89 -9.30 2.57
CA ILE A 463 -8.39 -7.97 2.22
C ILE A 463 -8.05 -8.00 0.73
N PHE A 464 -8.70 -7.12 -0.03
CA PHE A 464 -8.56 -7.05 -1.48
C PHE A 464 -7.83 -5.76 -1.86
N ASN A 465 -6.85 -5.85 -2.76
CA ASN A 465 -5.94 -4.76 -3.07
C ASN A 465 -5.65 -4.66 -4.58
N ARG A 466 -5.77 -3.47 -5.17
CA ARG A 466 -5.27 -3.15 -6.52
C ARG A 466 -3.96 -2.38 -6.45
N GLN A 467 -2.96 -2.81 -7.25
CA GLN A 467 -1.70 -2.09 -7.42
C GLN A 467 -1.80 -1.14 -8.63
N PRO A 468 -1.32 0.11 -8.54
CA PRO A 468 -0.75 0.79 -7.38
C PRO A 468 -1.81 1.24 -6.35
N SER A 469 -1.51 1.08 -5.05
CA SER A 469 -2.41 1.47 -3.96
C SER A 469 -2.16 2.93 -3.55
N LEU A 470 -2.85 3.88 -4.19
CA LEU A 470 -2.67 5.32 -3.93
C LEU A 470 -3.48 5.82 -2.73
N HIS A 471 -4.63 5.20 -2.47
CA HIS A 471 -5.55 5.61 -1.42
C HIS A 471 -5.99 4.39 -0.61
N ARG A 472 -6.49 4.64 0.61
CA ARG A 472 -7.03 3.57 1.46
C ARG A 472 -8.14 2.77 0.77
N SER A 473 -8.93 3.40 -0.09
CA SER A 473 -10.02 2.75 -0.82
C SER A 473 -9.55 1.70 -1.84
N SER A 474 -8.27 1.74 -2.22
CA SER A 474 -7.65 0.74 -3.09
C SER A 474 -7.29 -0.55 -2.34
N MET A 475 -7.47 -0.60 -1.02
CA MET A 475 -7.24 -1.76 -0.17
C MET A 475 -8.35 -1.88 0.90
N LEU A 476 -9.44 -2.58 0.58
CA LEU A 476 -10.57 -2.78 1.49
C LEU A 476 -10.89 -4.26 1.67
N VAL A 477 -11.69 -4.56 2.69
CA VAL A 477 -12.08 -5.91 3.05
C VAL A 477 -13.44 -6.25 2.46
N HIS A 478 -13.51 -7.42 1.82
CA HIS A 478 -14.74 -8.01 1.28
C HIS A 478 -14.96 -9.38 1.91
N ARG A 479 -16.23 -9.81 1.95
CA ARG A 479 -16.61 -11.15 2.37
C ARG A 479 -16.40 -12.14 1.23
N ALA A 480 -15.82 -13.30 1.53
CA ALA A 480 -15.61 -14.37 0.57
C ALA A 480 -16.96 -14.95 0.12
N ARG A 481 -17.17 -15.05 -1.19
CA ARG A 481 -18.24 -15.86 -1.78
C ARG A 481 -17.61 -16.90 -2.69
N ILE A 482 -17.71 -18.17 -2.31
CA ILE A 482 -17.06 -19.22 -3.09
C ILE A 482 -17.89 -19.54 -4.32
N LEU A 483 -17.21 -19.59 -5.47
CA LEU A 483 -17.82 -19.89 -6.75
C LEU A 483 -17.45 -21.32 -7.15
N PRO A 484 -18.40 -22.27 -7.09
CA PRO A 484 -18.16 -23.64 -7.53
C PRO A 484 -18.12 -23.71 -9.06
N GLY A 485 -17.24 -24.56 -9.60
CA GLY A 485 -17.20 -24.85 -11.04
C GLY A 485 -16.45 -23.82 -11.88
N HIS A 486 -15.29 -24.22 -12.40
CA HIS A 486 -14.51 -23.63 -13.51
C HIS A 486 -14.10 -22.14 -13.44
N ALA A 487 -14.57 -21.34 -12.49
CA ALA A 487 -14.14 -19.97 -12.32
C ALA A 487 -12.63 -19.94 -12.01
N ARG A 488 -11.83 -19.36 -12.91
CA ARG A 488 -10.38 -19.19 -12.75
C ARG A 488 -9.98 -17.77 -12.33
N SER A 489 -10.86 -16.80 -12.56
CA SER A 489 -10.69 -15.39 -12.21
C SER A 489 -11.49 -15.04 -10.96
N ILE A 490 -11.06 -13.97 -10.28
CA ILE A 490 -11.80 -13.41 -9.14
C ILE A 490 -13.00 -12.64 -9.69
N ARG A 491 -14.21 -12.91 -9.19
CA ARG A 491 -15.39 -12.14 -9.58
C ARG A 491 -15.56 -10.94 -8.68
N PHE A 492 -15.87 -9.79 -9.27
CA PHE A 492 -15.94 -8.53 -8.55
C PHE A 492 -17.13 -7.69 -9.00
N HIS A 493 -17.78 -7.03 -8.04
CA HIS A 493 -18.93 -6.18 -8.32
C HIS A 493 -18.48 -4.85 -8.90
N TYR A 494 -19.01 -4.48 -10.07
CA TYR A 494 -18.57 -3.30 -10.81
C TYR A 494 -18.80 -1.98 -10.05
N ALA A 495 -19.81 -1.87 -9.19
CA ALA A 495 -20.02 -0.65 -8.38
C ALA A 495 -18.84 -0.28 -7.47
N ASN A 496 -17.92 -1.22 -7.21
CA ASN A 496 -16.71 -0.96 -6.45
C ASN A 496 -15.52 -0.48 -7.31
N CYS A 497 -15.59 -0.62 -8.65
CA CYS A 497 -14.48 -0.32 -9.57
C CYS A 497 -13.89 1.07 -9.38
N ASN A 498 -14.75 2.09 -9.19
CA ASN A 498 -14.31 3.47 -8.95
C ASN A 498 -13.38 3.60 -7.74
N GLY A 499 -13.62 2.83 -6.66
CA GLY A 499 -12.81 2.89 -5.45
C GLY A 499 -11.42 2.29 -5.61
N TYR A 500 -11.30 1.30 -6.48
CA TYR A 500 -10.03 0.66 -6.83
C TYR A 500 -9.37 1.29 -8.05
N ASN A 501 -10.07 2.21 -8.73
CA ASN A 501 -9.72 2.70 -10.06
C ASN A 501 -9.50 1.55 -11.06
N ALA A 502 -10.31 0.50 -10.95
CA ALA A 502 -10.17 -0.74 -11.69
C ALA A 502 -11.06 -0.78 -12.92
N ASP A 503 -10.57 -1.41 -13.98
CA ASP A 503 -11.32 -1.80 -15.17
C ASP A 503 -11.23 -3.32 -15.37
N PHE A 504 -12.01 -3.85 -16.31
CA PHE A 504 -12.12 -5.29 -16.57
C PHE A 504 -11.42 -5.69 -17.88
N ASP A 505 -10.26 -5.10 -18.16
CA ASP A 505 -9.47 -5.31 -19.38
C ASP A 505 -8.30 -6.30 -19.20
N GLY A 506 -8.08 -6.78 -17.98
CA GLY A 506 -6.94 -7.63 -17.64
C GLY A 506 -6.33 -7.32 -16.27
N ASP A 507 -6.82 -6.29 -15.58
CA ASP A 507 -6.43 -5.92 -14.23
C ASP A 507 -6.30 -7.11 -13.25
N GLU A 508 -5.14 -7.21 -12.61
CA GLU A 508 -4.86 -8.17 -11.55
C GLU A 508 -5.04 -7.53 -10.17
N MET A 509 -5.70 -8.24 -9.26
CA MET A 509 -5.86 -7.80 -7.88
C MET A 509 -5.33 -8.85 -6.89
N ASN A 510 -4.74 -8.36 -5.81
CA ASN A 510 -4.21 -9.17 -4.73
C ASN A 510 -5.28 -9.42 -3.67
N LEU A 511 -5.20 -10.59 -3.07
CA LEU A 511 -6.06 -11.04 -2.00
C LEU A 511 -5.20 -11.49 -0.84
N HIS A 512 -5.47 -11.00 0.36
CA HIS A 512 -4.77 -11.36 1.58
C HIS A 512 -5.76 -11.90 2.60
N TYR A 513 -5.45 -13.03 3.20
CA TYR A 513 -6.32 -13.68 4.17
C TYR A 513 -5.79 -13.50 5.60
N PRO A 514 -6.45 -12.69 6.46
CA PRO A 514 -6.06 -12.49 7.85
C PRO A 514 -6.01 -13.82 8.61
N GLN A 515 -4.94 -14.06 9.38
CA GLN A 515 -4.68 -15.35 10.04
C GLN A 515 -5.03 -15.38 11.52
N THR A 516 -5.42 -14.25 12.12
CA THR A 516 -5.72 -14.14 13.55
C THR A 516 -7.05 -13.43 13.78
N TYR A 517 -7.78 -13.78 14.84
CA TYR A 517 -9.05 -13.13 15.16
C TYR A 517 -8.94 -11.61 15.41
N PRO A 518 -7.89 -11.07 16.06
CA PRO A 518 -7.71 -9.62 16.12
C PRO A 518 -7.64 -8.97 14.73
N ALA A 519 -6.85 -9.55 13.82
CA ALA A 519 -6.76 -9.04 12.45
C ALA A 519 -8.08 -9.18 11.69
N VAL A 520 -8.83 -10.27 11.89
CA VAL A 520 -10.20 -10.46 11.36
C VAL A 520 -11.16 -9.40 11.91
N SER A 521 -11.06 -9.08 13.20
CA SER A 521 -11.88 -8.05 13.85
C SER A 521 -11.57 -6.66 13.31
N GLU A 522 -10.30 -6.30 13.18
CA GLU A 522 -9.88 -5.03 12.56
C GLU A 522 -10.33 -4.95 11.10
N ALA A 523 -10.16 -6.03 10.33
CA ALA A 523 -10.58 -6.11 8.94
C ALA A 523 -12.09 -5.82 8.78
N LEU A 524 -12.93 -6.43 9.62
CA LEU A 524 -14.39 -6.27 9.54
C LEU A 524 -14.92 -4.95 10.12
N ASN A 525 -14.24 -4.38 11.12
CA ASN A 525 -14.73 -3.19 11.82
C ASN A 525 -14.09 -1.88 11.35
N LEU A 526 -12.92 -1.93 10.70
CA LEU A 526 -12.18 -0.73 10.26
C LEU A 526 -12.05 -0.65 8.74
N ALA A 527 -11.76 -1.77 8.08
CA ALA A 527 -11.42 -1.79 6.65
C ALA A 527 -12.52 -2.38 5.75
N TYR A 528 -13.67 -2.74 6.33
CA TYR A 528 -14.77 -3.36 5.58
C TYR A 528 -15.37 -2.41 4.55
N ASN A 529 -15.56 -2.90 3.32
CA ASN A 529 -15.99 -2.09 2.18
C ASN A 529 -17.24 -1.24 2.46
N GLU A 530 -18.19 -1.76 3.24
CA GLU A 530 -19.44 -1.05 3.53
C GLU A 530 -19.26 0.18 4.42
N LEU A 531 -18.19 0.23 5.23
CA LEU A 531 -17.86 1.40 6.06
C LEU A 531 -17.20 2.52 5.24
N HIS A 532 -16.72 2.22 4.04
CA HIS A 532 -16.03 3.16 3.15
C HIS A 532 -16.88 3.53 1.93
N TYR A 533 -18.15 3.85 2.16
CA TYR A 533 -19.05 4.33 1.08
C TYR A 533 -18.61 5.70 0.51
N VAL A 534 -18.05 6.56 1.37
CA VAL A 534 -17.61 7.93 1.04
C VAL A 534 -16.09 8.10 1.05
N THR A 535 -15.59 9.01 0.21
CA THR A 535 -14.16 9.42 0.20
C THR A 535 -13.79 10.23 1.43
N ALA A 536 -12.57 10.07 1.92
CA ALA A 536 -12.02 10.92 2.97
C ALA A 536 -11.72 12.36 2.48
N THR A 537 -11.46 12.54 1.19
CA THR A 537 -11.02 13.81 0.61
C THR A 537 -12.14 14.86 0.56
N ALA A 538 -13.31 14.47 0.06
CA ALA A 538 -14.42 15.40 -0.18
C ALA A 538 -15.76 14.93 0.41
N GLY A 539 -15.80 13.77 1.09
CA GLY A 539 -17.04 13.17 1.57
C GLY A 539 -17.96 12.65 0.45
N ASN A 540 -17.51 12.67 -0.81
CA ASN A 540 -18.31 12.21 -1.94
C ASN A 540 -18.43 10.69 -1.96
N PRO A 541 -19.60 10.13 -2.33
CA PRO A 541 -19.75 8.70 -2.58
C PRO A 541 -18.77 8.18 -3.63
N ILE A 542 -18.20 6.99 -3.37
CA ILE A 542 -17.30 6.31 -4.30
C ILE A 542 -18.04 5.27 -5.13
N ARG A 543 -19.03 4.63 -4.51
CA ARG A 543 -19.74 3.48 -5.06
C ARG A 543 -21.04 3.91 -5.71
N GLY A 544 -21.36 3.28 -6.83
CA GLY A 544 -22.58 3.54 -7.55
C GLY A 544 -22.70 2.73 -8.83
N LEU A 545 -23.91 2.68 -9.36
CA LEU A 545 -24.25 2.04 -10.61
C LEU A 545 -23.89 2.94 -11.80
N PHE A 546 -23.51 2.33 -12.93
CA PHE A 546 -23.13 3.02 -14.16
C PHE A 546 -23.48 2.20 -15.42
N GLN A 547 -23.33 2.80 -16.60
CA GLN A 547 -23.60 2.17 -17.90
C GLN A 547 -25.03 1.58 -17.99
N ASP A 548 -25.15 0.28 -18.29
CA ASP A 548 -26.40 -0.40 -18.63
C ASP A 548 -27.44 -0.26 -17.52
N THR A 549 -27.01 -0.36 -16.25
CA THR A 549 -27.93 -0.21 -15.11
C THR A 549 -28.57 1.17 -15.03
N VAL A 550 -27.88 2.23 -15.50
CA VAL A 550 -28.46 3.57 -15.61
C VAL A 550 -29.49 3.60 -16.73
N VAL A 551 -29.16 3.07 -17.91
CA VAL A 551 -30.10 2.99 -19.03
C VAL A 551 -31.36 2.21 -18.65
N GLY A 552 -31.19 1.04 -18.04
CA GLY A 552 -32.28 0.19 -17.56
C GLY A 552 -33.13 0.89 -16.51
N GLY A 553 -32.51 1.67 -15.61
CA GLY A 553 -33.21 2.46 -14.59
C GLY A 553 -34.12 3.54 -15.20
N VAL A 554 -33.61 4.31 -16.17
CA VAL A 554 -34.41 5.33 -16.87
C VAL A 554 -35.52 4.66 -17.70
N MET A 555 -35.22 3.58 -18.44
CA MET A 555 -36.22 2.88 -19.25
C MET A 555 -37.31 2.20 -18.42
N LEU A 556 -36.97 1.74 -17.21
CA LEU A 556 -37.93 1.18 -16.26
C LEU A 556 -38.83 2.28 -15.69
N THR A 557 -38.25 3.41 -15.28
CA THR A 557 -38.96 4.45 -14.51
C THR A 557 -39.63 5.53 -15.36
N LYS A 558 -39.39 5.59 -16.68
CA LYS A 558 -40.10 6.51 -17.59
C LYS A 558 -41.63 6.32 -17.53
N LEU A 559 -42.37 7.41 -17.76
CA LEU A 559 -43.84 7.42 -17.68
C LEU A 559 -44.52 6.42 -18.63
N ASP A 560 -43.99 6.25 -19.84
CA ASP A 560 -44.57 5.38 -20.87
C ASP A 560 -44.43 3.88 -20.58
N ASN A 561 -43.66 3.50 -19.55
CA ASN A 561 -43.46 2.09 -19.23
C ASN A 561 -44.56 1.59 -18.27
N MET A 562 -45.62 1.09 -18.87
CA MET A 562 -46.72 0.41 -18.18
C MET A 562 -46.48 -1.10 -18.13
N LEU A 563 -46.77 -1.70 -16.98
CA LEU A 563 -46.54 -3.10 -16.65
C LEU A 563 -47.87 -3.79 -16.35
N THR A 564 -48.00 -5.02 -16.85
CA THR A 564 -49.09 -5.91 -16.43
C THR A 564 -48.87 -6.40 -14.99
N SER A 565 -49.91 -6.94 -14.35
CA SER A 565 -49.79 -7.52 -13.01
C SER A 565 -48.69 -8.58 -12.93
N GLU A 566 -48.60 -9.49 -13.89
CA GLU A 566 -47.58 -10.55 -13.90
C GLU A 566 -46.16 -10.00 -14.02
N GLU A 567 -45.94 -9.04 -14.92
CA GLU A 567 -44.63 -8.39 -15.09
C GLU A 567 -44.22 -7.61 -13.86
N PHE A 568 -45.17 -6.89 -13.23
CA PHE A 568 -44.93 -6.13 -12.02
C PHE A 568 -44.49 -7.04 -10.87
N HIS A 569 -45.22 -8.13 -10.59
CA HIS A 569 -44.87 -9.07 -9.53
C HIS A 569 -43.52 -9.74 -9.79
N GLN A 570 -43.23 -10.11 -11.04
CA GLN A 570 -41.95 -10.70 -11.42
C GLN A 570 -40.79 -9.72 -11.19
N LEU A 571 -40.95 -8.44 -11.57
CA LEU A 571 -39.92 -7.41 -11.36
C LEU A 571 -39.74 -7.10 -9.87
N CYS A 572 -40.83 -7.02 -9.10
CA CYS A 572 -40.77 -6.84 -7.65
C CYS A 572 -40.05 -8.02 -6.97
N TRP A 573 -40.30 -9.25 -7.40
CA TRP A 573 -39.61 -10.43 -6.89
C TRP A 573 -38.10 -10.35 -7.15
N VAL A 574 -37.69 -10.05 -8.38
CA VAL A 574 -36.27 -9.92 -8.75
C VAL A 574 -35.60 -8.78 -7.96
N GLY A 575 -36.26 -7.62 -7.85
CA GLY A 575 -35.73 -6.48 -7.08
C GLY A 575 -35.67 -6.74 -5.58
N CYS A 576 -36.61 -7.50 -5.00
CA CYS A 576 -36.66 -7.75 -3.56
C CYS A 576 -35.87 -8.98 -3.11
N GLU A 577 -35.44 -9.87 -4.02
CA GLU A 577 -34.74 -11.12 -3.68
C GLU A 577 -33.48 -10.88 -2.82
N GLN A 578 -32.64 -9.92 -3.21
CA GLN A 578 -31.42 -9.60 -2.47
C GLN A 578 -31.70 -8.87 -1.16
N ILE A 579 -32.71 -7.99 -1.16
CA ILE A 579 -33.17 -7.30 0.05
C ILE A 579 -33.70 -8.33 1.05
N GLN A 580 -34.44 -9.35 0.59
CA GLN A 580 -34.94 -10.42 1.43
C GLN A 580 -33.79 -11.22 2.06
N LYS A 581 -32.73 -11.53 1.30
CA LYS A 581 -31.54 -12.21 1.84
C LYS A 581 -30.85 -11.36 2.91
N TYR A 582 -30.72 -10.06 2.69
CA TYR A 582 -30.19 -9.11 3.67
C TYR A 582 -31.03 -9.08 4.96
N LEU A 583 -32.36 -8.94 4.85
CA LEU A 583 -33.27 -8.90 6.00
C LEU A 583 -33.26 -10.21 6.78
N LYS A 584 -33.23 -11.37 6.09
CA LYS A 584 -33.09 -12.69 6.71
C LYS A 584 -31.75 -12.83 7.43
N ARG A 585 -30.63 -12.43 6.81
CA ARG A 585 -29.29 -12.50 7.40
C ARG A 585 -29.20 -11.70 8.70
N ASN A 586 -29.79 -10.50 8.74
CA ASN A 586 -29.83 -9.67 9.95
C ASN A 586 -30.74 -10.24 11.05
N SER A 587 -31.55 -11.25 10.72
CA SER A 587 -32.49 -11.90 11.63
C SER A 587 -32.07 -13.33 12.06
N MET A 588 -30.99 -13.89 11.47
CA MET A 588 -30.55 -15.29 11.68
C MET A 588 -29.28 -15.39 12.54
N ASP A 589 -29.19 -16.46 13.33
CA ASP A 589 -27.97 -16.83 14.08
C ASP A 589 -26.90 -17.45 13.15
N ARG A 590 -25.62 -17.32 13.52
CA ARG A 590 -24.46 -17.78 12.74
C ARG A 590 -24.44 -19.30 12.54
N ALA A 591 -24.98 -20.06 13.49
CA ALA A 591 -25.12 -21.51 13.37
C ALA A 591 -26.13 -21.91 12.28
N GLU A 592 -27.24 -21.20 12.16
CA GLU A 592 -28.27 -21.45 11.14
C GLU A 592 -27.80 -21.07 9.73
N GLN A 593 -26.99 -20.01 9.61
CA GLN A 593 -26.36 -19.62 8.35
C GLN A 593 -25.46 -20.72 7.78
N LEU A 594 -24.83 -21.52 8.64
CA LEU A 594 -23.94 -22.63 8.27
C LEU A 594 -24.71 -23.92 8.00
N ILE A 595 -25.76 -24.25 8.77
CA ILE A 595 -26.63 -25.42 8.52
C ILE A 595 -27.38 -25.28 7.18
N GLY A 596 -27.71 -24.05 6.78
CA GLY A 596 -28.26 -23.77 5.45
C GLY A 596 -27.32 -24.17 4.30
N LEU A 597 -26.00 -24.21 4.51
CA LEU A 597 -25.02 -24.56 3.47
C LEU A 597 -25.06 -26.05 3.10
N GLU A 598 -25.42 -26.95 4.02
CA GLU A 598 -25.60 -28.37 3.70
C GLU A 598 -26.74 -28.61 2.69
N LYS A 599 -27.68 -27.66 2.58
CA LYS A 599 -28.75 -27.69 1.56
C LYS A 599 -28.39 -26.95 0.26
N VAL A 600 -27.28 -26.21 0.25
CA VAL A 600 -26.85 -25.34 -0.86
C VAL A 600 -25.95 -26.08 -1.88
N ASP A 601 -25.66 -27.36 -1.65
CA ASP A 601 -25.11 -28.26 -2.68
C ASP A 601 -26.01 -28.38 -3.93
N ASN A 602 -27.24 -27.84 -3.87
CA ASN A 602 -28.16 -27.69 -5.00
C ASN A 602 -28.27 -26.26 -5.56
N ILE A 603 -27.26 -25.39 -5.40
CA ILE A 603 -27.09 -24.29 -6.37
C ILE A 603 -26.57 -24.95 -7.66
N THR A 604 -27.55 -25.40 -8.44
CA THR A 604 -27.38 -25.81 -9.82
C THR A 604 -26.55 -24.77 -10.56
N ASN A 605 -25.67 -25.23 -11.44
CA ASN A 605 -24.98 -24.45 -12.48
C ASN A 605 -25.95 -23.80 -13.49
N SER A 606 -27.17 -23.45 -13.07
CA SER A 606 -28.11 -22.61 -13.78
C SER A 606 -27.72 -21.15 -13.56
N ASN A 607 -26.61 -20.75 -14.16
CA ASN A 607 -26.45 -19.38 -14.61
C ASN A 607 -27.65 -19.09 -15.54
N PRO A 608 -28.55 -18.12 -15.25
CA PRO A 608 -29.66 -17.84 -16.16
C PRO A 608 -29.20 -17.26 -17.51
N PHE A 609 -27.89 -17.03 -17.70
CA PHE A 609 -27.32 -16.47 -18.93
C PHE A 609 -26.08 -17.21 -19.47
N SER A 610 -25.76 -18.43 -19.03
CA SER A 610 -24.82 -19.24 -19.83
C SER A 610 -25.58 -19.87 -20.99
N ALA A 611 -25.23 -19.45 -22.20
CA ALA A 611 -25.71 -20.03 -23.44
C ALA A 611 -25.76 -21.58 -23.38
N THR A 612 -26.92 -22.11 -23.75
CA THR A 612 -27.14 -23.44 -24.34
C THR A 612 -26.31 -24.61 -23.79
N ASN A 613 -26.92 -25.44 -22.95
CA ASN A 613 -27.10 -26.87 -23.24
C ASN A 613 -28.19 -27.49 -22.34
N ASN A 614 -29.22 -28.03 -23.00
CA ASN A 614 -30.34 -28.76 -22.42
C ASN A 614 -29.88 -30.00 -21.65
N VAL A 615 -30.44 -30.25 -20.46
CA VAL A 615 -30.99 -31.57 -20.10
C VAL A 615 -32.18 -31.38 -19.14
N LYS A 616 -33.34 -31.89 -19.54
CA LYS A 616 -34.54 -32.09 -18.70
C LYS A 616 -34.26 -33.19 -17.66
N PHE A 617 -34.66 -32.97 -16.40
CA PHE A 617 -35.07 -34.08 -15.55
C PHE A 617 -36.48 -33.84 -15.00
N LEU A 618 -37.36 -34.75 -15.40
CA LEU A 618 -38.71 -34.95 -14.91
C LEU A 618 -38.65 -35.36 -13.44
N GLY A 619 -39.32 -34.61 -12.57
CA GLY A 619 -39.82 -35.13 -11.31
C GLY A 619 -41.23 -35.66 -11.55
N ALA A 620 -41.41 -36.97 -11.40
CA ALA A 620 -42.66 -37.67 -11.60
C ALA A 620 -43.75 -37.15 -10.64
N ILE A 621 -44.89 -36.78 -11.24
CA ILE A 621 -46.17 -36.64 -10.55
C ILE A 621 -46.74 -38.07 -10.47
N SER A 622 -46.87 -38.63 -9.27
CA SER A 622 -47.78 -39.76 -9.07
C SER A 622 -49.19 -39.20 -8.86
N GLY A 623 -50.14 -39.71 -9.63
CA GLY A 623 -51.46 -39.14 -9.91
C GLY A 623 -52.48 -39.13 -8.77
N THR A 624 -52.11 -38.70 -7.57
CA THR A 624 -53.07 -38.36 -6.49
C THR A 624 -52.56 -37.13 -5.73
N ASN A 625 -53.32 -36.04 -5.80
CA ASN A 625 -53.06 -34.73 -5.16
C ASN A 625 -52.99 -34.81 -3.62
N GLU A 626 -51.89 -35.29 -3.03
CA GLU A 626 -51.66 -35.14 -1.58
C GLU A 626 -50.21 -34.79 -1.25
N GLN A 627 -50.03 -33.66 -0.55
CA GLN A 627 -48.82 -33.35 0.22
C GLN A 627 -48.90 -34.09 1.56
N VAL A 628 -47.93 -34.95 1.85
CA VAL A 628 -47.85 -35.60 3.17
C VAL A 628 -46.96 -34.77 4.10
N ARG A 629 -47.61 -34.07 5.04
CA ARG A 629 -47.01 -33.54 6.29
C ARG A 629 -46.87 -34.67 7.32
N GLY A 630 -45.86 -34.59 8.18
CA GLY A 630 -45.81 -35.31 9.46
C GLY A 630 -45.86 -34.33 10.64
N GLN A 631 -46.90 -34.47 11.48
CA GLN A 631 -47.05 -33.87 12.82
C GLN A 631 -46.62 -34.88 13.90
N GLY A 632 -46.19 -34.39 15.07
CA GLY A 632 -45.97 -35.18 16.28
C GLY A 632 -45.35 -34.35 17.41
N ASP A 633 -46.17 -34.05 18.41
CA ASP A 633 -46.01 -33.04 19.47
C ASP A 633 -45.27 -33.50 20.75
N GLY A 634 -44.79 -32.51 21.51
CA GLY A 634 -45.10 -32.37 22.95
C GLY A 634 -44.09 -32.88 23.99
N PHE A 635 -43.45 -31.97 24.74
CA PHE A 635 -43.76 -31.75 26.17
C PHE A 635 -43.11 -30.46 26.68
N ILE A 636 -43.95 -29.65 27.34
CA ILE A 636 -43.68 -28.37 28.00
C ILE A 636 -43.20 -28.66 29.43
N LYS A 637 -42.65 -27.63 30.09
CA LYS A 637 -42.61 -27.40 31.56
C LYS A 637 -41.37 -27.95 32.25
N ASP A 638 -40.32 -27.14 32.29
CA ASP A 638 -39.63 -26.77 33.53
C ASP A 638 -38.34 -26.04 33.22
N THR A 639 -38.37 -24.70 33.28
CA THR A 639 -37.20 -23.88 33.68
C THR A 639 -37.58 -22.44 34.06
N GLN A 640 -38.81 -22.22 34.56
CA GLN A 640 -39.17 -21.01 35.31
C GLN A 640 -38.48 -20.93 36.71
N LYS A 641 -37.56 -21.85 37.03
CA LYS A 641 -36.91 -21.94 38.34
C LYS A 641 -35.52 -21.29 38.47
N TYR A 642 -34.95 -20.71 37.41
CA TYR A 642 -33.67 -19.98 37.52
C TYR A 642 -33.80 -18.45 37.46
N LEU A 643 -35.03 -17.93 37.43
CA LEU A 643 -35.33 -16.48 37.33
C LEU A 643 -35.63 -15.79 38.67
N GLN A 644 -35.50 -16.45 39.82
CA GLN A 644 -35.88 -15.87 41.12
C GLN A 644 -34.72 -15.65 42.12
N PHE A 645 -33.45 -15.79 41.71
CA PHE A 645 -32.31 -15.53 42.61
C PHE A 645 -31.69 -14.13 42.49
N TYR A 646 -32.08 -13.32 41.48
CA TYR A 646 -31.48 -11.99 41.24
C TYR A 646 -32.26 -10.80 41.81
N SER A 647 -33.33 -11.01 42.59
CA SER A 647 -34.20 -9.90 43.00
C SER A 647 -33.87 -9.23 44.34
N LYS A 648 -32.81 -9.61 45.09
CA LYS A 648 -32.60 -9.08 46.46
C LYS A 648 -31.16 -8.87 46.96
N ILE A 649 -30.16 -8.65 46.10
CA ILE A 649 -28.82 -8.23 46.58
C ILE A 649 -28.34 -7.03 45.76
N GLN A 650 -28.31 -5.85 46.41
CA GLN A 650 -27.68 -4.64 45.87
C GLN A 650 -26.16 -4.77 46.00
N VAL A 651 -25.44 -4.77 44.87
CA VAL A 651 -23.99 -4.54 44.81
C VAL A 651 -23.69 -3.51 43.71
N PRO A 652 -22.89 -2.47 43.98
CA PRO A 652 -22.55 -1.44 43.00
C PRO A 652 -21.31 -1.82 42.16
N LYS A 653 -21.25 -1.24 40.96
CA LYS A 653 -20.10 -1.00 40.04
C LYS A 653 -19.91 -1.90 38.79
N CYS A 654 -19.79 -1.14 37.69
CA CYS A 654 -19.26 -1.37 36.34
C CYS A 654 -20.01 -2.36 35.44
N GLU A 655 -20.91 -1.83 34.61
CA GLU A 655 -21.47 -2.55 33.46
C GLU A 655 -20.48 -2.58 32.28
N PRO A 656 -20.06 -3.77 31.81
CA PRO A 656 -19.67 -3.98 30.42
C PRO A 656 -20.96 -4.06 29.59
N THR A 657 -21.08 -3.20 28.58
CA THR A 657 -22.22 -3.15 27.65
C THR A 657 -22.34 -4.43 26.82
N LYS A 658 -22.86 -5.51 27.42
CA LYS A 658 -23.45 -6.64 26.74
C LYS A 658 -24.94 -6.36 26.53
N THR A 659 -25.27 -5.59 25.50
CA THR A 659 -26.62 -5.65 24.94
C THR A 659 -26.73 -6.91 24.08
N THR A 660 -27.03 -8.02 24.75
CA THR A 660 -27.50 -9.23 24.07
C THR A 660 -28.88 -8.89 23.47
N LYS A 661 -28.91 -8.51 22.20
CA LYS A 661 -30.18 -8.36 21.47
C LYS A 661 -30.78 -9.74 21.28
N ILE A 662 -31.79 -10.07 22.08
CA ILE A 662 -32.64 -11.24 21.84
C ILE A 662 -33.49 -10.90 20.61
N TYR A 663 -33.17 -11.50 19.47
CA TYR A 663 -33.97 -11.34 18.26
C TYR A 663 -35.20 -12.24 18.37
N ILE A 664 -36.35 -11.62 18.61
CA ILE A 664 -37.66 -12.25 18.43
C ILE A 664 -37.79 -12.56 16.94
N LYS A 665 -38.14 -13.81 16.59
CA LYS A 665 -38.47 -14.25 15.22
C LYS A 665 -39.49 -13.27 14.63
N LYS A 666 -39.05 -12.33 13.77
CA LYS A 666 -39.96 -11.45 13.02
C LYS A 666 -40.71 -12.35 12.02
N GLU A 667 -42.04 -12.19 11.96
CA GLU A 667 -42.95 -12.87 11.03
C GLU A 667 -42.41 -12.82 9.60
N GLU A 668 -42.77 -13.80 8.75
CA GLU A 668 -42.33 -13.85 7.36
C GLU A 668 -42.61 -12.51 6.66
N LEU A 669 -41.56 -11.74 6.39
CA LEU A 669 -41.67 -10.42 5.74
C LEU A 669 -42.22 -10.61 4.32
N THR A 670 -43.49 -10.27 4.14
CA THR A 670 -44.16 -10.29 2.84
C THR A 670 -43.81 -9.04 2.04
N ILE A 671 -43.57 -9.20 0.74
CA ILE A 671 -43.38 -8.06 -0.16
C ILE A 671 -44.64 -7.19 -0.12
N PRO A 672 -44.54 -5.87 0.12
CA PRO A 672 -45.70 -5.01 0.26
C PRO A 672 -46.48 -4.95 -1.05
N ASN A 673 -47.77 -5.24 -0.99
CA ASN A 673 -48.66 -5.11 -2.14
C ASN A 673 -49.07 -3.64 -2.31
N VAL A 674 -49.08 -3.16 -3.55
CA VAL A 674 -49.41 -1.76 -3.90
C VAL A 674 -50.61 -1.78 -4.85
N GLN A 675 -51.48 -0.78 -4.73
CA GLN A 675 -52.62 -0.62 -5.64
C GLN A 675 -52.14 -0.32 -7.08
N PRO A 676 -52.77 -0.89 -8.12
CA PRO A 676 -52.46 -0.54 -9.51
C PRO A 676 -52.57 0.96 -9.78
N PHE A 677 -51.65 1.50 -10.57
CA PHE A 677 -51.66 2.91 -10.97
C PHE A 677 -52.88 3.24 -11.86
N ILE A 678 -53.26 2.33 -12.74
CA ILE A 678 -54.51 2.40 -13.51
C ILE A 678 -55.39 1.23 -13.09
N LEU A 679 -56.64 1.50 -12.70
CA LEU A 679 -57.62 0.47 -12.33
C LEU A 679 -58.48 0.01 -13.53
N TYR A 680 -58.83 0.94 -14.42
CA TYR A 680 -59.72 0.71 -15.56
C TYR A 680 -59.08 1.27 -16.84
N PRO A 681 -59.13 0.58 -18.01
CA PRO A 681 -59.91 -0.63 -18.32
C PRO A 681 -59.29 -1.96 -17.82
N LYS A 682 -58.01 -1.97 -17.46
CA LYS A 682 -57.32 -3.12 -16.84
C LYS A 682 -56.35 -2.63 -15.76
N PRO A 683 -56.07 -3.44 -14.72
CA PRO A 683 -55.10 -3.09 -13.70
C PRO A 683 -53.70 -3.03 -14.32
N MET A 684 -53.11 -1.83 -14.38
CA MET A 684 -51.76 -1.61 -14.88
C MET A 684 -50.92 -0.90 -13.81
N TYR A 685 -49.66 -1.29 -13.76
CA TYR A 685 -48.67 -0.75 -12.82
C TYR A 685 -47.64 0.09 -13.57
N SER A 686 -47.02 1.06 -12.87
CA SER A 686 -45.90 1.81 -13.42
C SER A 686 -44.57 1.21 -12.97
N GLY A 687 -43.50 1.38 -13.76
CA GLY A 687 -42.17 0.97 -13.32
C GLY A 687 -41.65 1.74 -12.09
N LYS A 688 -42.17 2.94 -11.82
CA LYS A 688 -41.88 3.69 -10.59
C LYS A 688 -42.40 2.95 -9.34
N GLN A 689 -43.56 2.29 -9.43
CA GLN A 689 -44.12 1.49 -8.33
C GLN A 689 -43.21 0.31 -7.95
N VAL A 690 -42.44 -0.25 -8.88
CA VAL A 690 -41.46 -1.32 -8.57
C VAL A 690 -40.37 -0.78 -7.63
N VAL A 691 -39.87 0.42 -7.89
CA VAL A 691 -38.87 1.08 -7.03
C VAL A 691 -39.47 1.41 -5.67
N THR A 692 -40.72 1.88 -5.62
CA THR A 692 -41.47 2.09 -4.37
C THR A 692 -41.57 0.81 -3.52
N VAL A 693 -41.91 -0.33 -4.13
CA VAL A 693 -41.96 -1.62 -3.43
C VAL A 693 -40.59 -1.99 -2.86
N MET A 694 -39.52 -1.82 -3.63
CA MET A 694 -38.15 -2.09 -3.17
C MET A 694 -37.75 -1.21 -1.98
N LEU A 695 -38.05 0.10 -2.04
CA LEU A 695 -37.73 1.03 -0.96
C LEU A 695 -38.55 0.71 0.31
N LYS A 696 -39.87 0.51 0.18
CA LYS A 696 -40.72 0.10 1.31
C LYS A 696 -40.23 -1.20 1.96
N TYR A 697 -39.80 -2.16 1.14
CA TYR A 697 -39.31 -3.45 1.64
C TYR A 697 -37.94 -3.33 2.32
N LEU A 698 -37.02 -2.53 1.77
CA LEU A 698 -35.70 -2.29 2.35
C LEU A 698 -35.77 -1.49 3.66
N CYS A 699 -36.51 -0.38 3.65
CA CYS A 699 -36.53 0.59 4.74
C CYS A 699 -37.45 0.16 5.89
N GLN A 700 -38.41 -0.73 5.65
CA GLN A 700 -39.39 -1.20 6.63
C GLN A 700 -40.08 -0.04 7.35
N GLU A 701 -39.72 0.21 8.61
CA GLU A 701 -40.30 1.24 9.48
C GLU A 701 -39.64 2.62 9.27
N GLN A 702 -38.50 2.70 8.59
CA GLN A 702 -37.81 3.96 8.29
C GLN A 702 -38.34 4.57 6.99
N GLU A 703 -38.47 5.90 6.96
CA GLU A 703 -38.98 6.63 5.80
C GLU A 703 -37.88 7.46 5.13
N ILE A 704 -37.75 7.34 3.81
CA ILE A 704 -36.87 8.14 2.99
C ILE A 704 -37.71 9.13 2.18
N SER A 705 -37.36 10.41 2.31
CA SER A 705 -37.96 11.50 1.55
C SER A 705 -36.86 12.38 0.94
N MET A 706 -36.87 12.55 -0.38
CA MET A 706 -35.88 13.35 -1.09
C MET A 706 -36.46 14.03 -2.34
N LYS A 707 -35.87 15.18 -2.69
CA LYS A 707 -36.17 15.91 -3.93
C LYS A 707 -34.88 16.07 -4.72
N GLY A 708 -34.91 15.71 -6.00
CA GLY A 708 -33.76 15.71 -6.90
C GLY A 708 -34.13 16.20 -8.30
N SER A 709 -33.09 16.40 -9.12
CA SER A 709 -33.24 16.67 -10.54
C SER A 709 -32.63 15.53 -11.34
N THR A 710 -33.19 15.24 -12.51
CA THR A 710 -32.59 14.30 -13.46
C THR A 710 -31.45 14.94 -14.23
N GLN A 711 -30.61 14.11 -14.84
CA GLN A 711 -29.57 14.44 -15.79
C GLN A 711 -30.16 14.93 -17.12
N LEU A 712 -31.27 14.32 -17.55
CA LEU A 712 -32.01 14.71 -18.75
C LEU A 712 -32.70 16.07 -18.57
N HIS A 713 -32.58 16.93 -19.57
CA HIS A 713 -33.19 18.26 -19.57
C HIS A 713 -34.70 18.18 -19.95
N PRO A 714 -35.57 19.02 -19.36
CA PRO A 714 -37.00 19.05 -19.69
C PRO A 714 -37.32 19.29 -21.18
N SER A 715 -36.46 19.98 -21.93
CA SER A 715 -36.73 20.20 -23.36
C SER A 715 -36.69 18.92 -24.19
N THR A 716 -36.14 17.83 -23.64
CA THR A 716 -35.84 16.59 -24.38
C THR A 716 -36.99 15.58 -24.40
N TRP A 717 -38.05 15.74 -23.58
CA TRP A 717 -39.07 14.68 -23.33
C TRP A 717 -40.53 15.07 -23.65
N GLY A 718 -40.75 16.01 -24.57
CA GLY A 718 -42.11 16.44 -24.94
C GLY A 718 -42.85 17.16 -23.78
N ALA A 719 -44.18 17.17 -23.81
CA ALA A 719 -44.99 18.06 -22.97
C ALA A 719 -44.90 17.80 -21.45
N MET A 720 -44.70 16.54 -21.00
CA MET A 720 -44.65 16.18 -19.56
C MET A 720 -43.21 16.07 -19.00
N ALA A 721 -42.22 16.48 -19.79
CA ALA A 721 -40.81 16.39 -19.43
C ALA A 721 -40.41 17.21 -18.20
N SER A 722 -41.08 18.35 -17.97
CA SER A 722 -40.82 19.21 -16.81
C SER A 722 -41.13 18.48 -15.50
N THR A 723 -42.11 17.57 -15.52
CA THR A 723 -42.49 16.75 -14.37
C THR A 723 -41.55 15.55 -14.20
N GLU A 724 -41.22 14.85 -15.30
CA GLU A 724 -40.27 13.72 -15.30
C GLU A 724 -38.81 14.14 -15.01
N SER A 725 -38.50 15.43 -15.13
CA SER A 725 -37.17 15.95 -14.78
C SER A 725 -36.93 16.16 -13.27
N LYS A 726 -38.01 16.16 -12.48
CA LYS A 726 -37.97 16.39 -11.03
C LYS A 726 -38.26 15.10 -10.31
N LEU A 727 -37.23 14.54 -9.68
CA LEU A 727 -37.38 13.34 -8.87
C LEU A 727 -37.92 13.71 -7.49
N VAL A 728 -39.03 13.08 -7.11
CA VAL A 728 -39.63 13.24 -5.77
C VAL A 728 -39.89 11.86 -5.20
N ILE A 729 -39.21 11.56 -4.10
CA ILE A 729 -39.49 10.41 -3.25
C ILE A 729 -40.05 10.95 -1.95
N LEU A 730 -41.22 10.46 -1.54
CA LEU A 730 -41.87 10.83 -0.30
C LEU A 730 -42.28 9.56 0.43
N ASN A 731 -41.83 9.39 1.67
CA ASN A 731 -42.16 8.26 2.54
C ASN A 731 -41.98 6.91 1.81
N ASN A 732 -40.80 6.71 1.20
CA ASN A 732 -40.43 5.54 0.40
C ASN A 732 -41.19 5.37 -0.94
N GLU A 733 -42.03 6.32 -1.34
CA GLU A 733 -42.74 6.27 -2.62
C GLU A 733 -42.11 7.18 -3.68
N LEU A 734 -41.74 6.60 -4.83
CA LEU A 734 -41.30 7.35 -6.00
C LEU A 734 -42.51 7.91 -6.75
N LEU A 735 -42.79 9.20 -6.54
CA LEU A 735 -43.97 9.88 -7.08
C LEU A 735 -43.74 10.40 -8.50
N THR A 736 -42.65 11.14 -8.70
CA THR A 736 -42.31 11.76 -10.00
C THR A 736 -40.83 11.58 -10.31
N GLY A 737 -40.50 11.64 -11.59
CA GLY A 737 -39.13 11.67 -12.09
C GLY A 737 -38.51 10.32 -12.41
N MET A 738 -37.51 10.34 -13.29
CA MET A 738 -36.76 9.15 -13.71
C MET A 738 -35.54 8.92 -12.80
N VAL A 739 -35.21 7.66 -12.57
CA VAL A 739 -34.02 7.26 -11.82
C VAL A 739 -32.85 7.09 -12.78
N ASP A 740 -31.89 8.02 -12.70
CA ASP A 740 -30.71 8.09 -13.56
C ASP A 740 -29.39 8.13 -12.75
N LYS A 741 -28.27 8.43 -13.43
CA LYS A 741 -26.94 8.49 -12.80
C LYS A 741 -26.86 9.41 -11.57
N LYS A 742 -27.64 10.50 -11.49
CA LYS A 742 -27.62 11.39 -10.31
C LYS A 742 -28.17 10.70 -9.06
N HIS A 743 -28.98 9.67 -9.23
CA HIS A 743 -29.71 9.01 -8.14
C HIS A 743 -29.08 7.69 -7.71
N ILE A 744 -28.51 6.92 -8.65
CA ILE A 744 -27.92 5.60 -8.37
C ILE A 744 -26.39 5.54 -8.58
N GLY A 745 -25.82 6.59 -9.17
CA GLY A 745 -24.38 6.71 -9.39
C GLY A 745 -23.65 7.22 -8.15
N ALA A 746 -22.31 7.24 -8.24
CA ALA A 746 -21.44 7.79 -7.23
C ALA A 746 -21.51 9.34 -7.23
N GLN A 747 -22.59 9.89 -6.69
CA GLN A 747 -22.89 11.32 -6.65
C GLN A 747 -23.37 11.72 -5.25
N PRO A 748 -23.01 12.92 -4.75
CA PRO A 748 -23.50 13.40 -3.47
C PRO A 748 -25.02 13.60 -3.52
N ASN A 749 -25.69 13.37 -2.39
CA ASN A 749 -27.16 13.47 -2.24
C ASN A 749 -27.97 12.58 -3.21
N SER A 750 -27.34 11.55 -3.76
CA SER A 750 -28.02 10.48 -4.51
C SER A 750 -28.91 9.65 -3.59
N LEU A 751 -29.86 8.90 -4.16
CA LEU A 751 -30.74 8.00 -3.41
C LEU A 751 -29.92 6.97 -2.61
N THR A 752 -28.89 6.40 -3.22
CA THR A 752 -27.99 5.45 -2.55
C THR A 752 -27.18 6.09 -1.43
N HIS A 753 -26.82 7.37 -1.56
CA HIS A 753 -26.19 8.14 -0.47
C HIS A 753 -27.16 8.39 0.68
N CYS A 754 -28.41 8.76 0.41
CA CYS A 754 -29.44 8.93 1.44
C CYS A 754 -29.71 7.61 2.20
N ILE A 755 -29.75 6.47 1.49
CA ILE A 755 -29.89 5.15 2.14
C ILE A 755 -28.68 4.87 3.04
N ASN A 756 -27.46 5.19 2.59
CA ASN A 756 -26.25 5.02 3.40
C ASN A 756 -26.30 5.84 4.69
N GLU A 757 -26.78 7.08 4.61
CA GLU A 757 -26.84 7.98 5.78
C GLU A 757 -27.93 7.57 6.78
N LEU A 758 -29.10 7.14 6.30
CA LEU A 758 -30.25 6.83 7.17
C LEU A 758 -30.22 5.40 7.75
N ILE A 759 -29.77 4.43 6.95
CA ILE A 759 -29.84 2.99 7.29
C ILE A 759 -28.45 2.39 7.47
N GLY A 760 -27.48 2.84 6.68
CA GLY A 760 -26.09 2.39 6.72
C GLY A 760 -25.59 1.82 5.39
N GLY A 761 -24.28 1.64 5.29
CA GLY A 761 -23.60 1.21 4.06
C GLY A 761 -24.05 -0.15 3.54
N GLU A 762 -24.29 -1.14 4.41
CA GLU A 762 -24.71 -2.48 3.97
C GLU A 762 -26.10 -2.48 3.30
N ALA A 763 -27.02 -1.61 3.76
CA ALA A 763 -28.32 -1.41 3.12
C ALA A 763 -28.17 -0.71 1.77
N ALA A 764 -27.31 0.32 1.68
CA ALA A 764 -27.02 1.01 0.42
C ALA A 764 -26.36 0.08 -0.61
N GLY A 765 -25.39 -0.73 -0.19
CA GLY A 765 -24.76 -1.76 -1.02
C GLY A 765 -25.75 -2.81 -1.52
N THR A 766 -26.61 -3.30 -0.62
CA THR A 766 -27.69 -4.24 -0.97
C THR A 766 -28.66 -3.62 -1.98
N PHE A 767 -29.07 -2.36 -1.79
CA PHE A 767 -29.92 -1.65 -2.75
C PHE A 767 -29.24 -1.50 -4.11
N ILE A 768 -27.96 -1.13 -4.16
CA ILE A 768 -27.17 -1.04 -5.38
C ILE A 768 -27.18 -2.37 -6.14
N THR A 769 -26.91 -3.48 -5.45
CA THR A 769 -26.93 -4.81 -6.07
C THR A 769 -28.34 -5.21 -6.50
N ALA A 770 -29.36 -5.00 -5.67
CA ALA A 770 -30.75 -5.32 -5.96
C ALA A 770 -31.29 -4.55 -7.18
N TYR A 771 -31.07 -3.24 -7.20
CA TYR A 771 -31.48 -2.36 -8.28
C TYR A 771 -30.69 -2.64 -9.57
N GLY A 772 -29.39 -2.94 -9.45
CA GLY A 772 -28.57 -3.40 -10.57
C GLY A 772 -29.12 -4.66 -11.21
N LYS A 773 -29.45 -5.69 -10.42
CA LYS A 773 -30.05 -6.93 -10.94
C LYS A 773 -31.41 -6.69 -11.61
N LEU A 774 -32.25 -5.88 -10.98
CA LEU A 774 -33.56 -5.51 -11.53
C LEU A 774 -33.41 -4.87 -12.91
N THR A 775 -32.55 -3.85 -13.02
CA THR A 775 -32.35 -3.12 -14.28
C THR A 775 -31.68 -3.97 -15.35
N ALA A 776 -30.74 -4.83 -14.98
CA ALA A 776 -30.14 -5.80 -15.90
C ALA A 776 -31.18 -6.82 -16.41
N TYR A 777 -31.99 -7.40 -15.51
CA TYR A 777 -33.07 -8.32 -15.89
C TYR A 777 -34.10 -7.66 -16.80
N PHE A 778 -34.46 -6.40 -16.50
CA PHE A 778 -35.36 -5.62 -17.35
C PHE A 778 -34.77 -5.40 -18.75
N LEU A 779 -33.49 -5.01 -18.85
CA LEU A 779 -32.80 -4.81 -20.12
C LEU A 779 -32.65 -6.09 -20.93
N GLN A 780 -32.40 -7.23 -20.29
CA GLN A 780 -32.33 -8.52 -20.99
C GLN A 780 -33.63 -8.89 -21.70
N ARG A 781 -34.79 -8.45 -21.18
CA ARG A 781 -36.10 -8.69 -21.80
C ARG A 781 -36.46 -7.68 -22.88
N ARG A 782 -36.07 -6.41 -22.68
CA ARG A 782 -36.42 -5.32 -23.60
C ARG A 782 -35.42 -5.15 -24.75
N GLY A 783 -34.16 -5.51 -24.53
CA GLY A 783 -33.03 -5.19 -25.41
C GLY A 783 -32.66 -3.71 -25.38
N PHE A 784 -31.40 -3.42 -25.67
CA PHE A 784 -30.91 -2.06 -25.92
C PHE A 784 -29.77 -2.15 -26.93
N THR A 785 -29.83 -1.37 -28.02
CA THR A 785 -28.87 -1.47 -29.12
C THR A 785 -28.61 -0.12 -29.75
N CYS A 786 -27.38 0.16 -30.16
CA CYS A 786 -27.04 1.38 -30.90
C CYS A 786 -26.87 1.01 -32.39
N SER A 787 -27.51 1.77 -33.28
CA SER A 787 -27.44 1.56 -34.72
C SER A 787 -26.71 2.71 -35.43
N LEU A 788 -26.32 2.50 -36.69
CA LEU A 788 -25.71 3.58 -37.49
C LEU A 788 -26.70 4.73 -37.74
N GLU A 789 -28.01 4.42 -37.82
CA GLU A 789 -29.07 5.42 -38.03
C GLU A 789 -29.12 6.45 -36.88
N ASP A 790 -28.75 6.03 -35.67
CA ASP A 790 -28.70 6.90 -34.49
C ASP A 790 -27.66 8.02 -34.58
N MET A 791 -26.74 7.93 -35.55
CA MET A 791 -25.67 8.89 -35.80
C MET A 791 -25.98 9.85 -36.95
N VAL A 792 -27.06 9.62 -37.71
CA VAL A 792 -27.34 10.34 -38.95
C VAL A 792 -28.13 11.62 -38.68
N LEU A 793 -27.66 12.74 -39.25
CA LEU A 793 -28.36 14.02 -39.24
C LEU A 793 -29.49 14.04 -40.28
N ASN A 794 -30.56 14.77 -39.99
CA ASN A 794 -31.59 15.04 -40.99
C ASN A 794 -31.07 15.97 -42.11
N GLU A 795 -31.74 15.95 -43.26
CA GLU A 795 -31.29 16.69 -44.45
C GLU A 795 -31.15 18.20 -44.21
N LYS A 796 -32.04 18.78 -43.40
CA LYS A 796 -32.01 20.21 -43.07
C LYS A 796 -30.74 20.57 -42.29
N ALA A 797 -30.40 19.80 -41.27
CA ALA A 797 -29.19 20.03 -40.48
C ALA A 797 -27.92 19.72 -41.27
N GLU A 798 -27.94 18.67 -42.10
CA GLU A 798 -26.81 18.32 -42.96
C GLU A 798 -26.54 19.41 -44.01
N SER A 799 -27.59 19.99 -44.61
CA SER A 799 -27.46 21.14 -45.51
C SER A 799 -26.91 22.37 -44.79
N ALA A 800 -27.37 22.65 -43.57
CA ALA A 800 -26.84 23.76 -42.76
C ALA A 800 -25.35 23.54 -42.41
N ARG A 801 -24.97 22.30 -42.07
CA ARG A 801 -23.59 21.90 -41.81
C ARG A 801 -22.70 22.12 -43.03
N LYS A 802 -23.12 21.66 -44.21
CA LYS A 802 -22.39 21.86 -45.47
C LYS A 802 -22.22 23.34 -45.83
N GLY A 803 -23.26 24.15 -45.64
CA GLY A 803 -23.19 25.60 -45.89
C GLY A 803 -22.22 26.36 -44.99
N LEU A 804 -21.94 25.85 -43.79
CA LEU A 804 -20.91 26.42 -42.91
C LEU A 804 -19.49 26.07 -43.39
N TYR A 805 -19.30 24.89 -43.98
CA TYR A 805 -17.99 24.49 -44.54
C TYR A 805 -17.62 25.28 -45.80
N THR A 806 -18.57 25.61 -46.66
CA THR A 806 -18.28 26.38 -47.88
C THR A 806 -17.72 27.77 -47.59
N ASN A 807 -18.09 28.36 -46.45
CA ASN A 807 -17.62 29.68 -46.03
C ASN A 807 -16.35 29.62 -45.14
N MET A 808 -15.82 28.42 -44.89
CA MET A 808 -14.71 28.23 -43.95
C MET A 808 -13.41 28.84 -44.47
N ASN A 809 -13.04 28.57 -45.73
CA ASN A 809 -11.78 29.06 -46.31
C ASN A 809 -11.73 30.60 -46.31
N GLN A 810 -12.83 31.25 -46.72
CA GLN A 810 -12.94 32.71 -46.74
C GLN A 810 -12.80 33.34 -45.35
N ARG A 811 -13.26 32.66 -44.29
CA ARG A 811 -13.09 33.14 -42.91
C ARG A 811 -11.64 33.09 -42.46
N PHE A 812 -10.93 32.00 -42.75
CA PHE A 812 -9.52 31.86 -42.38
C PHE A 812 -8.60 32.75 -43.24
N GLU A 813 -8.95 33.00 -44.50
CA GLU A 813 -8.29 34.00 -45.35
C GLU A 813 -8.41 35.40 -44.74
N LYS A 814 -9.63 35.83 -44.38
CA LYS A 814 -9.85 37.13 -43.70
C LYS A 814 -9.15 37.24 -42.35
N LEU A 815 -9.08 36.14 -41.60
CA LEU A 815 -8.34 36.10 -40.33
C LEU A 815 -6.83 36.28 -40.56
N THR A 816 -6.31 35.66 -41.62
CA THR A 816 -4.90 35.78 -42.01
C THR A 816 -4.58 37.19 -42.50
N GLU A 817 -5.48 37.81 -43.27
CA GLU A 817 -5.44 39.22 -43.66
C GLU A 817 -5.40 40.15 -42.43
N GLN A 818 -6.29 39.93 -41.46
CA GLN A 818 -6.31 40.68 -40.19
C GLN A 818 -5.02 40.52 -39.38
N PHE A 819 -4.45 39.31 -39.34
CA PHE A 819 -3.19 39.05 -38.63
C PHE A 819 -1.98 39.72 -39.31
N LEU A 820 -2.00 39.80 -40.64
CA LEU A 820 -0.92 40.42 -41.42
C LEU A 820 -1.11 41.93 -41.61
N GLU A 821 -2.27 42.48 -41.23
CA GLU A 821 -2.67 43.88 -41.43
C GLU A 821 -2.69 44.28 -42.91
N VAL A 822 -3.19 43.40 -43.78
CA VAL A 822 -3.25 43.65 -45.24
C VAL A 822 -4.63 43.32 -45.80
N GLU A 823 -5.09 44.09 -46.80
CA GLU A 823 -6.42 43.92 -47.41
C GLU A 823 -6.34 43.57 -48.90
N GLY A 824 -7.16 42.62 -49.36
CA GLY A 824 -7.44 42.41 -50.79
C GLY A 824 -6.29 41.75 -51.56
N ILE A 825 -5.50 40.89 -50.91
CA ILE A 825 -4.33 40.22 -51.49
C ILE A 825 -4.69 38.83 -52.02
N ASN A 826 -4.04 38.41 -53.10
CA ASN A 826 -4.22 37.06 -53.64
C ASN A 826 -3.68 35.99 -52.65
N TYR A 827 -4.32 34.82 -52.59
CA TYR A 827 -4.00 33.73 -51.65
C TYR A 827 -2.50 33.34 -51.63
N ASP A 828 -1.85 33.29 -52.79
CA ASP A 828 -0.42 32.96 -52.88
C ASP A 828 0.48 34.01 -52.24
N GLN A 829 0.13 35.29 -52.39
CA GLN A 829 0.85 36.40 -51.76
C GLN A 829 0.60 36.44 -50.25
N LEU A 830 -0.64 36.15 -49.81
CA LEU A 830 -1.00 36.04 -48.40
C LEU A 830 -0.21 34.92 -47.69
N LYS A 831 -0.06 33.76 -48.35
CA LYS A 831 0.73 32.64 -47.86
C LYS A 831 2.22 32.96 -47.74
N GLN A 832 2.79 33.70 -48.70
CA GLN A 832 4.18 34.13 -48.64
C GLN A 832 4.42 35.14 -47.51
N ALA A 833 3.53 36.12 -47.35
CA ALA A 833 3.57 37.09 -46.27
C ALA A 833 3.46 36.44 -44.88
N LEU A 834 2.56 35.45 -44.74
CA LEU A 834 2.42 34.67 -43.51
C LEU A 834 3.70 33.90 -43.18
N ARG A 835 4.29 33.19 -44.16
CA ARG A 835 5.55 32.46 -43.98
C ARG A 835 6.68 33.38 -43.54
N HIS A 836 6.80 34.54 -44.18
CA HIS A 836 7.80 35.53 -43.81
C HIS A 836 7.60 35.99 -42.36
N LYS A 837 6.38 36.40 -41.96
CA LYS A 837 6.08 36.85 -40.59
C LYS A 837 6.36 35.77 -39.54
N LEU A 838 6.02 34.52 -39.83
CA LEU A 838 6.27 33.37 -38.95
C LEU A 838 7.76 33.02 -38.82
N GLN A 839 8.57 33.27 -39.86
CA GLN A 839 10.03 33.04 -39.81
C GLN A 839 10.78 34.20 -39.14
N THR A 840 10.23 35.41 -39.18
CA THR A 840 10.88 36.61 -38.63
C THR A 840 10.54 36.92 -37.18
N ASP A 841 9.35 36.52 -36.70
CA ASP A 841 8.87 36.81 -35.34
C ASP A 841 8.60 35.49 -34.61
N GLU A 842 9.43 35.19 -33.60
CA GLU A 842 9.34 33.97 -32.78
C GLU A 842 7.98 33.86 -32.04
N VAL A 843 7.30 34.98 -31.77
CA VAL A 843 6.01 35.02 -31.05
C VAL A 843 4.82 35.04 -32.02
N ALA A 844 5.05 35.30 -33.32
CA ALA A 844 3.98 35.37 -34.32
C ALA A 844 3.27 34.01 -34.50
N ALA A 845 4.01 32.91 -34.40
CA ALA A 845 3.44 31.56 -34.52
C ALA A 845 2.41 31.28 -33.42
N GLU A 846 2.76 31.52 -32.15
CA GLU A 846 1.85 31.31 -31.01
C GLU A 846 0.60 32.21 -31.09
N LYS A 847 0.79 33.49 -31.46
CA LYS A 847 -0.32 34.44 -31.64
C LYS A 847 -1.26 34.03 -32.77
N PHE A 848 -0.70 33.62 -33.91
CA PHE A 848 -1.50 33.19 -35.06
C PHE A 848 -2.27 31.91 -34.75
N ASP A 849 -1.62 30.92 -34.13
CA ASP A 849 -2.29 29.69 -33.68
C ASP A 849 -3.44 29.99 -32.71
N GLY A 850 -3.25 30.91 -31.76
CA GLY A 850 -4.31 31.33 -30.85
C GLY A 850 -5.53 31.95 -31.58
N LEU A 851 -5.30 32.74 -32.63
CA LEU A 851 -6.38 33.32 -33.45
C LEU A 851 -7.10 32.25 -34.28
N VAL A 852 -6.35 31.36 -34.94
CA VAL A 852 -6.90 30.25 -35.73
C VAL A 852 -7.71 29.31 -34.85
N GLN A 853 -7.22 28.96 -33.66
CA GLN A 853 -7.95 28.14 -32.69
C GLN A 853 -9.25 28.80 -32.23
N ARG A 854 -9.22 30.11 -31.97
CA ARG A 854 -10.42 30.88 -31.58
C ARG A 854 -11.48 30.87 -32.67
N GLU A 855 -11.12 31.10 -33.93
CA GLU A 855 -12.07 31.09 -35.05
C GLU A 855 -12.58 29.69 -35.36
N ALA A 856 -11.70 28.68 -35.34
CA ALA A 856 -12.08 27.27 -35.49
C ALA A 856 -13.05 26.82 -34.37
N GLY A 857 -12.82 27.27 -33.14
CA GLY A 857 -13.71 27.02 -32.00
C GLY A 857 -15.10 27.67 -32.16
N GLN A 858 -15.15 28.90 -32.67
CA GLN A 858 -16.42 29.57 -33.01
C GLN A 858 -17.19 28.81 -34.10
N LEU A 859 -16.50 28.40 -35.17
CA LEU A 859 -17.10 27.64 -36.26
C LEU A 859 -17.62 26.27 -35.78
N THR A 860 -16.85 25.58 -34.93
CA THR A 860 -17.28 24.33 -34.28
C THR A 860 -18.55 24.52 -33.45
N THR A 861 -18.64 25.63 -32.71
CA THR A 861 -19.83 25.98 -31.90
C THR A 861 -21.06 26.27 -32.78
N GLN A 862 -20.86 26.97 -33.91
CA GLN A 862 -21.92 27.26 -34.89
C GLN A 862 -22.43 25.97 -35.55
N ILE A 863 -21.54 25.08 -35.95
CA ILE A 863 -21.88 23.75 -36.51
C ILE A 863 -22.64 22.92 -35.47
N SER A 864 -22.14 22.86 -34.24
CA SER A 864 -22.79 22.14 -33.13
C SER A 864 -24.19 22.67 -32.83
N THR A 865 -24.39 23.98 -32.91
CA THR A 865 -25.71 24.62 -32.71
C THR A 865 -26.68 24.33 -33.85
N ALA A 866 -26.20 24.25 -35.09
CA ALA A 866 -27.00 23.88 -36.24
C ALA A 866 -27.39 22.38 -36.22
N CYS A 867 -26.50 21.54 -35.70
CA CYS A 867 -26.61 20.09 -35.71
C CYS A 867 -26.95 19.51 -34.32
N LYS A 868 -27.87 20.16 -33.61
CA LYS A 868 -28.35 19.69 -32.29
C LYS A 868 -28.90 18.26 -32.35
N PRO A 869 -28.88 17.52 -31.23
CA PRO A 869 -29.42 16.16 -31.16
C PRO A 869 -30.88 16.02 -31.63
N ASP A 870 -31.69 17.07 -31.50
CA ASP A 870 -33.09 17.09 -31.97
C ASP A 870 -33.22 17.02 -33.51
N ASN A 871 -32.12 17.32 -34.22
CA ASN A 871 -32.01 17.27 -35.68
C ASN A 871 -31.43 15.96 -36.21
N LEU A 872 -31.28 14.93 -35.35
CA LEU A 872 -30.98 13.58 -35.81
C LEU A 872 -32.21 12.95 -36.48
N VAL A 873 -31.97 11.98 -37.38
CA VAL A 873 -33.02 11.22 -38.05
C VAL A 873 -33.87 10.46 -37.03
N THR A 874 -33.23 9.71 -36.13
CA THR A 874 -33.88 9.11 -34.97
C THR A 874 -33.83 10.08 -33.80
N ARG A 875 -34.95 10.24 -33.09
CA ARG A 875 -35.09 11.10 -31.90
C ARG A 875 -35.26 10.29 -30.63
N ILE A 876 -34.98 10.90 -29.49
CA ILE A 876 -35.29 10.31 -28.18
C ILE A 876 -36.82 10.10 -28.08
N PRO A 877 -37.29 8.97 -27.51
CA PRO A 877 -36.53 7.92 -26.83
C PRO A 877 -35.99 6.78 -27.71
N ARG A 878 -36.17 6.84 -29.04
CA ARG A 878 -35.73 5.78 -29.97
C ARG A 878 -34.24 5.84 -30.29
N ASN A 879 -33.65 7.04 -30.29
CA ASN A 879 -32.21 7.19 -30.52
C ASN A 879 -31.42 6.73 -29.30
N HIS A 880 -30.90 5.51 -29.34
CA HIS A 880 -30.23 4.89 -28.19
C HIS A 880 -28.83 5.48 -27.91
N LEU A 881 -28.14 6.03 -28.92
CA LEU A 881 -26.87 6.74 -28.72
C LEU A 881 -27.07 8.01 -27.88
N ALA A 882 -28.00 8.85 -28.31
CA ALA A 882 -28.38 10.07 -27.59
C ALA A 882 -28.98 9.72 -26.22
N TYR A 883 -29.78 8.65 -26.13
CA TYR A 883 -30.35 8.17 -24.87
C TYR A 883 -29.25 7.83 -23.85
N MET A 884 -28.25 7.05 -24.23
CA MET A 884 -27.13 6.65 -23.37
C MET A 884 -26.30 7.86 -22.88
N ILE A 885 -26.05 8.84 -23.77
CA ILE A 885 -25.24 10.01 -23.45
C ILE A 885 -26.00 10.99 -22.55
N LEU A 886 -27.24 11.31 -22.88
CA LEU A 886 -28.02 12.32 -22.14
C LEU A 886 -28.51 11.82 -20.78
N THR A 887 -28.69 10.50 -20.61
CA THR A 887 -28.96 9.89 -19.29
C THR A 887 -27.71 9.79 -18.41
N GLY A 888 -26.53 10.04 -18.97
CA GLY A 888 -25.24 9.95 -18.28
C GLY A 888 -24.71 8.53 -18.11
N ALA A 889 -25.26 7.53 -18.82
CA ALA A 889 -24.81 6.15 -18.75
C ALA A 889 -23.38 5.96 -19.25
N LYS A 890 -23.07 6.49 -20.45
CA LYS A 890 -21.71 6.52 -21.03
C LYS A 890 -21.60 7.60 -22.09
N GLY A 891 -20.45 8.28 -22.11
CA GLY A 891 -20.17 9.38 -23.04
C GLY A 891 -20.66 10.74 -22.55
N SER A 892 -20.29 11.77 -23.29
CA SER A 892 -20.66 13.17 -23.05
C SER A 892 -21.34 13.77 -24.29
N THR A 893 -21.98 14.92 -24.13
CA THR A 893 -22.57 15.67 -25.26
C THR A 893 -21.52 16.03 -26.32
N VAL A 894 -20.26 16.23 -25.92
CA VAL A 894 -19.14 16.44 -26.84
C VAL A 894 -18.88 15.19 -27.69
N ASN A 895 -18.96 13.99 -27.11
CA ASN A 895 -18.79 12.76 -27.87
C ASN A 895 -19.90 12.59 -28.92
N LEU A 896 -21.16 12.89 -28.56
CA LEU A 896 -22.26 12.89 -29.51
C LEU A 896 -21.99 13.86 -30.66
N GLN A 897 -21.58 15.09 -30.34
CA GLN A 897 -21.25 16.11 -31.34
C GLN A 897 -20.10 15.69 -32.26
N MET A 898 -19.03 15.10 -31.72
CA MET A 898 -17.90 14.64 -32.53
C MET A 898 -18.29 13.53 -33.50
N ILE A 899 -19.21 12.64 -33.09
CA ILE A 899 -19.71 11.54 -33.92
C ILE A 899 -20.64 12.08 -35.02
N THR A 900 -21.57 12.97 -34.68
CA THR A 900 -22.67 13.34 -35.58
C THR A 900 -22.38 14.61 -36.40
N THR A 901 -21.44 15.46 -35.97
CA THR A 901 -21.27 16.82 -36.53
C THR A 901 -19.86 17.09 -37.09
N VAL A 902 -18.87 17.29 -36.22
CA VAL A 902 -17.48 17.64 -36.54
C VAL A 902 -16.57 17.30 -35.36
N VAL A 903 -15.36 16.81 -35.64
CA VAL A 903 -14.35 16.47 -34.61
C VAL A 903 -13.77 17.72 -33.92
N GLY A 904 -13.71 18.84 -34.63
CA GLY A 904 -13.11 20.09 -34.16
C GLY A 904 -11.61 20.21 -34.47
N PRO A 905 -10.97 21.33 -34.09
CA PRO A 905 -9.53 21.53 -34.26
C PRO A 905 -8.73 20.53 -33.39
N ARG A 906 -7.61 20.05 -33.93
CA ARG A 906 -6.67 19.19 -33.19
C ARG A 906 -5.49 20.02 -32.70
N ASN A 907 -5.34 20.11 -31.38
CA ASN A 907 -4.16 20.73 -30.78
C ASN A 907 -3.10 19.63 -30.62
N ALA A 908 -2.15 19.58 -31.56
CA ALA A 908 -0.92 18.83 -31.33
C ALA A 908 -0.01 19.71 -30.47
N PHE A 909 0.20 19.34 -29.21
CA PHE A 909 1.44 19.72 -28.55
C PHE A 909 2.53 18.96 -29.29
N LEU A 910 3.16 19.61 -30.28
CA LEU A 910 4.46 19.16 -30.75
C LEU A 910 5.39 19.31 -29.56
N ASN A 911 5.57 18.24 -28.79
CA ASN A 911 6.72 18.11 -27.93
C ASN A 911 7.94 18.35 -28.82
N GLN A 912 8.82 19.24 -28.39
CA GLN A 912 10.05 19.66 -29.07
C GLN A 912 11.11 18.53 -29.19
N GLU A 913 10.71 17.29 -29.46
CA GLU A 913 11.63 16.14 -29.56
C GLU A 913 11.72 15.50 -30.95
N GLU A 914 11.06 16.04 -31.97
CA GLU A 914 11.37 15.64 -33.36
C GLU A 914 11.61 16.90 -34.21
N GLU A 915 12.89 17.21 -34.37
CA GLU A 915 13.46 18.14 -35.37
C GLU A 915 13.13 17.71 -36.81
#